data_AF-A0A0P5MN72-F1
#
_entry.id   AF-A0A0P5MN72-F1
#
_cell.length_a   1.000
_cell.length_b   1.000
_cell.length_c   1.000
_cell.angle_alpha   90.00
_cell.angle_beta   90.00
_cell.angle_gamma   90.00
#
_symmetry.space_group_name_H-M   'P 1'
#
loop_
_entity.id
_entity.type
_entity.pdbx_description
1 polymer ?
#
loop_
_entity_poly.entity_id
_entity_poly.type
_entity_poly.pdbx_seq_one_letter_code
_entity_poly.pdbx_strand_id
1 'polypeptide(L)'
;MCREGGCGACVVTLSKGDPLTGIIQHRAVNSCLLPLMSCHGGEITTVEGIGNKKDGYHPVQSQLADMNGSQCGYCSPGMVMSMYSLLQKKNGADVTMKDIESSLDGNICRCTGYRPIMDAFKTFAKDAPPELKSRCVDLEDLGNKLCPKTGAACAGNCVTSNGLNTEVFQMGNWYRPESLEQLTKLLKSFGERIKYRLVAGNTGTGVYKTDGPYDVYVDINNIRDLHKISKNTPLIVGGGVNLTDLQGILSSVGSTNTDYWYGQILAEHIGKIGSVPLRNAGSIAGNLMLKHAHREFPSDLFVVLETVGAKVTIMGSDGEILQFGLPQFLETDMKGRVILSVELPPLSKDHIIKTFKIMPRSCNAHAYINAGFCAKILRQDSIRIVGKPTIIFGGIRSSLIHASETENFLSDKCLDDEKIFRGALNVLEQELCPEEHLLNPDSDYLKCVAQGLFYKFALTVIGEKSSSFLKSGAHNLERDIMVGKQDYDTDSKEWPVNQPTIKIEARAQCSGEAKYIDDMPLRADELHGAFVLSTMANCSIDKIDASEALKMEGVVAFLDAKTIKTGNLFVFAHGAFDSETDEEVFSSGKVLYSGQSLGLIVAHTQSQAAQAAKLVRVSYKDCQIPVLKIKDAMKHPERTMIHAAGPPNVFDVGDVKGVFFRHCNLRWLNWLFIALSLVNRWFLSI
;
A
#
# COMPACT_ATOMS: atom_id res chain seq x y z
N MET A 1 2.47 -7.93 10.77
CA MET A 1 1.02 -7.78 10.53
C MET A 1 0.65 -8.03 9.06
N CYS A 2 0.53 -7.03 8.17
CA CYS A 2 -0.03 -7.27 6.82
C CYS A 2 0.92 -7.97 5.83
N ARG A 3 2.25 -7.79 5.98
CA ARG A 3 3.29 -8.28 5.04
C ARG A 3 3.15 -7.75 3.61
N GLU A 4 2.45 -6.64 3.43
CA GLU A 4 2.17 -6.01 2.13
C GLU A 4 2.61 -4.54 2.07
N GLY A 5 3.23 -4.03 3.14
CA GLY A 5 3.62 -2.62 3.25
C GLY A 5 2.44 -1.63 3.40
N GLY A 6 1.22 -2.13 3.58
CA GLY A 6 0.00 -1.31 3.67
C GLY A 6 -0.39 -0.82 5.07
N CYS A 7 0.17 -1.40 6.14
CA CYS A 7 -0.24 -1.07 7.52
C CYS A 7 0.74 -0.19 8.32
N GLY A 8 2.00 -0.10 7.89
CA GLY A 8 3.03 0.71 8.54
C GLY A 8 3.50 0.25 9.93
N ALA A 9 2.97 -0.86 10.47
CA ALA A 9 3.40 -1.37 11.78
C ALA A 9 4.87 -1.84 11.81
N CYS A 10 5.44 -2.16 10.66
CA CYS A 10 6.82 -2.64 10.49
C CYS A 10 7.77 -1.55 9.97
N VAL A 11 7.44 -0.27 10.17
CA VAL A 11 8.30 0.83 9.70
C VAL A 11 9.56 0.89 10.56
N VAL A 12 10.71 0.98 9.89
CA VAL A 12 12.04 1.21 10.48
C VAL A 12 12.74 2.33 9.70
N THR A 13 13.81 2.89 10.25
CA THR A 13 14.65 3.87 9.53
C THR A 13 15.84 3.15 8.90
N LEU A 14 15.99 3.29 7.58
CA LEU A 14 17.20 2.91 6.85
C LEU A 14 18.03 4.17 6.59
N SER A 15 19.25 4.19 7.10
CA SER A 15 20.26 5.22 6.85
C SER A 15 21.29 4.65 5.88
N LYS A 16 21.34 5.14 4.64
CA LYS A 16 22.25 4.63 3.60
C LYS A 16 22.76 5.77 2.73
N GLY A 17 24.01 5.69 2.28
CA GLY A 17 24.59 6.64 1.34
C GLY A 17 23.85 6.63 0.00
N ASP A 18 23.49 7.81 -0.48
CA ASP A 18 22.93 7.99 -1.82
C ASP A 18 23.93 7.52 -2.89
N PRO A 19 23.54 6.66 -3.87
CA PRO A 19 24.47 6.09 -4.84
C PRO A 19 25.22 7.13 -5.69
N LEU A 20 24.67 8.33 -5.89
CA LEU A 20 25.31 9.38 -6.68
C LEU A 20 26.21 10.27 -5.83
N THR A 21 25.68 10.80 -4.73
CA THR A 21 26.31 11.85 -3.93
C THR A 21 27.11 11.32 -2.74
N GLY A 22 26.86 10.07 -2.32
CA GLY A 22 27.43 9.49 -1.10
C GLY A 22 26.85 10.05 0.20
N ILE A 23 25.99 11.07 0.14
CA ILE A 23 25.38 11.69 1.32
C ILE A 23 24.42 10.68 1.96
N ILE A 24 24.54 10.49 3.27
CA ILE A 24 23.67 9.58 4.02
C ILE A 24 22.24 10.12 3.99
N GLN A 25 21.31 9.29 3.53
CA GLN A 25 19.88 9.56 3.51
C GLN A 25 19.18 8.71 4.56
N HIS A 26 18.34 9.34 5.38
CA HIS A 26 17.50 8.68 6.38
C HIS A 26 16.09 8.49 5.82
N ARG A 27 15.63 7.24 5.69
CA ARG A 27 14.34 6.92 5.07
C ARG A 27 13.54 5.94 5.93
N ALA A 28 12.27 6.25 6.13
CA ALA A 28 11.30 5.27 6.62
C ALA A 28 11.10 4.18 5.55
N VAL A 29 11.18 2.91 5.93
CA VAL A 29 10.97 1.76 5.03
C VAL A 29 10.15 0.67 5.74
N ASN A 30 9.37 -0.09 4.97
CA ASN A 30 8.63 -1.24 5.50
C ASN A 30 9.56 -2.47 5.59
N SER A 31 9.95 -2.88 6.80
CA SER A 31 10.85 -4.03 6.99
C SER A 31 10.25 -5.35 6.49
N CYS A 32 8.92 -5.47 6.42
CA CYS A 32 8.28 -6.68 5.90
C CYS A 32 8.46 -6.91 4.38
N LEU A 33 8.88 -5.89 3.62
CA LEU A 33 9.10 -5.99 2.17
C LEU A 33 10.57 -5.83 1.78
N LEU A 34 11.37 -5.18 2.62
CA LEU A 34 12.77 -4.89 2.36
C LEU A 34 13.64 -6.13 2.62
N PRO A 35 14.25 -6.74 1.58
CA PRO A 35 15.13 -7.88 1.79
C PRO A 35 16.37 -7.47 2.58
N LEU A 36 16.76 -8.29 3.56
CA LEU A 36 17.94 -8.01 4.40
C LEU A 36 19.21 -7.79 3.55
N MET A 37 19.34 -8.50 2.44
CA MET A 37 20.50 -8.40 1.53
C MET A 37 20.62 -7.03 0.85
N SER A 38 19.51 -6.30 0.67
CA SER A 38 19.53 -4.93 0.12
C SER A 38 19.97 -3.87 1.13
N CYS A 39 20.01 -4.22 2.42
CA CYS A 39 20.45 -3.34 3.50
C CYS A 39 21.97 -3.25 3.64
N HIS A 40 22.75 -3.99 2.84
CA HIS A 40 24.21 -3.94 2.95
C HIS A 40 24.76 -2.52 2.81
N GLY A 41 25.70 -2.17 3.70
CA GLY A 41 26.31 -0.84 3.77
C GLY A 41 25.38 0.26 4.32
N GLY A 42 24.20 -0.11 4.82
CA GLY A 42 23.28 0.78 5.51
C GLY A 42 23.14 0.44 6.99
N GLU A 43 22.62 1.40 7.75
CA GLU A 43 22.27 1.26 9.17
C GLU A 43 20.75 1.16 9.29
N ILE A 44 20.26 0.18 10.05
CA ILE A 44 18.84 0.02 10.38
C ILE A 44 18.63 0.47 11.83
N THR A 45 17.77 1.45 12.03
CA THR A 45 17.31 1.89 13.34
C THR A 45 15.87 1.43 13.55
N THR A 46 15.63 0.72 14.65
CA THR A 46 14.30 0.28 15.11
C THR A 46 13.82 1.13 16.29
N VAL A 47 12.60 0.87 16.77
CA VAL A 47 12.00 1.65 17.87
C VAL A 47 12.80 1.55 19.17
N GLU A 48 13.41 0.39 19.43
CA GLU A 48 14.22 0.12 20.60
C GLU A 48 15.57 0.87 20.53
N GLY A 49 16.03 1.16 19.31
CA GLY A 49 17.31 1.82 19.04
C GLY A 49 17.32 3.32 19.33
N ILE A 50 16.15 3.98 19.37
CA ILE A 50 16.06 5.43 19.62
C ILE A 50 15.86 5.78 21.10
N GLY A 51 15.39 4.85 21.92
CA GLY A 51 15.12 5.07 23.34
C GLY A 51 14.30 3.95 23.99
N ASN A 52 14.41 3.81 25.31
CA ASN A 52 13.76 2.77 26.12
C ASN A 52 13.73 3.16 27.61
N LYS A 53 13.09 2.33 28.46
CA LYS A 53 13.00 2.57 29.91
C LYS A 53 14.35 2.74 30.63
N LYS A 54 15.41 2.08 30.14
CA LYS A 54 16.74 2.08 30.76
C LYS A 54 17.57 3.30 30.35
N ASP A 55 17.58 3.61 29.06
CA ASP A 55 18.45 4.64 28.48
C ASP A 55 17.75 6.02 28.38
N GLY A 56 16.43 6.06 28.62
CA GLY A 56 15.58 7.23 28.41
C GLY A 56 14.76 7.09 27.13
N TYR A 57 13.51 7.53 27.19
CA TYR A 57 12.61 7.53 26.03
C TYR A 57 12.94 8.71 25.11
N HIS A 58 12.96 8.45 23.80
CA HIS A 58 13.10 9.50 22.80
C HIS A 58 11.89 10.46 22.87
N PRO A 59 12.04 11.77 22.61
CA PRO A 59 10.93 12.72 22.63
C PRO A 59 9.71 12.27 21.81
N VAL A 60 9.92 11.69 20.63
CA VAL A 60 8.83 11.11 19.81
C VAL A 60 8.07 9.98 20.52
N GLN A 61 8.77 9.12 21.26
CA GLN A 61 8.14 8.03 22.03
C GLN A 61 7.31 8.61 23.20
N SER A 62 7.92 9.52 23.97
CA SER A 62 7.27 10.18 25.11
C SER A 62 6.05 10.98 24.67
N GLN A 63 6.19 11.80 23.62
CA GLN A 63 5.12 12.65 23.12
C GLN A 63 3.90 11.83 22.68
N LEU A 64 4.11 10.71 21.96
CA LEU A 64 3.02 9.84 21.56
C LEU A 64 2.31 9.20 22.76
N ALA A 65 3.08 8.77 23.77
CA ALA A 65 2.53 8.17 24.98
C ALA A 65 1.77 9.20 25.83
N ASP A 66 2.38 10.35 26.09
CA ASP A 66 1.89 11.38 27.00
C ASP A 66 0.63 12.08 26.47
N MET A 67 0.48 12.13 25.15
CA MET A 67 -0.71 12.69 24.50
C MET A 67 -1.78 11.64 24.15
N ASN A 68 -1.74 10.46 24.78
CA ASN A 68 -2.73 9.38 24.61
C ASN A 68 -2.83 8.87 23.16
N GLY A 69 -1.73 8.95 22.41
CA GLY A 69 -1.62 8.44 21.04
C GLY A 69 -1.45 6.92 20.97
N SER A 70 -1.41 6.22 22.10
CA SER A 70 -1.29 4.75 22.19
C SER A 70 -2.41 4.13 23.02
N GLN A 71 -3.15 3.19 22.43
CA GLN A 71 -4.16 2.37 23.12
C GLN A 71 -3.74 0.89 23.15
N CYS A 72 -4.06 0.10 22.10
CA CYS A 72 -3.59 -1.29 22.05
C CYS A 72 -2.06 -1.37 21.92
N GLY A 73 -1.42 -0.35 21.32
CA GLY A 73 0.04 -0.20 21.22
C GLY A 73 0.69 -0.86 20.01
N TYR A 74 0.01 -1.76 19.31
CA TYR A 74 0.63 -2.57 18.26
C TYR A 74 1.11 -1.74 17.04
N CYS A 75 0.45 -0.61 16.74
CA CYS A 75 0.89 0.30 15.68
C CYS A 75 1.87 1.38 16.15
N SER A 76 2.06 1.56 17.46
CA SER A 76 2.82 2.67 18.05
C SER A 76 4.28 2.68 17.62
N PRO A 77 5.02 1.54 17.58
CA PRO A 77 6.38 1.51 17.05
C PRO A 77 6.50 2.06 15.62
N GLY A 78 5.62 1.63 14.72
CA GLY A 78 5.60 2.11 13.34
C GLY A 78 5.29 3.61 13.22
N MET A 79 4.36 4.12 14.05
CA MET A 79 4.05 5.55 14.12
C MET A 79 5.26 6.37 14.57
N VAL A 80 5.92 5.92 15.64
CA VAL A 80 7.14 6.53 16.18
C VAL A 80 8.25 6.55 15.12
N MET A 81 8.50 5.42 14.44
CA MET A 81 9.57 5.33 13.45
C MET A 81 9.30 6.15 12.18
N SER A 82 8.04 6.29 11.76
CA SER A 82 7.66 7.21 10.68
C SER A 82 7.99 8.65 11.05
N MET A 83 7.60 9.09 12.26
CA MET A 83 7.88 10.45 12.73
C MET A 83 9.37 10.70 12.94
N TYR A 84 10.08 9.75 13.57
CA TYR A 84 11.53 9.82 13.75
C TYR A 84 12.26 9.96 12.41
N SER A 85 11.91 9.13 11.42
CA SER A 85 12.50 9.21 10.08
C SER A 85 12.24 10.57 9.41
N LEU A 86 11.05 11.16 9.60
CA LEU A 86 10.72 12.48 9.09
C LEU A 86 11.60 13.58 9.73
N LEU A 87 11.77 13.54 11.05
CA LEU A 87 12.63 14.47 11.78
C LEU A 87 14.08 14.37 11.31
N GLN A 88 14.61 13.14 11.18
CA GLN A 88 15.97 12.92 10.67
C GLN A 88 16.15 13.45 9.26
N LYS A 89 15.16 13.22 8.37
CA LYS A 89 15.22 13.69 6.98
C LYS A 89 15.23 15.22 6.87
N LYS A 90 14.56 15.93 7.78
CA LYS A 90 14.41 17.39 7.75
C LYS A 90 15.26 18.12 8.79
N ASN A 91 16.23 17.44 9.42
CA ASN A 91 17.05 18.00 10.49
C ASN A 91 16.24 18.65 11.63
N GLY A 92 15.07 18.09 11.94
CA GLY A 92 14.17 18.53 13.02
C GLY A 92 13.44 19.87 12.82
N ALA A 93 14.12 20.92 12.36
CA ALA A 93 13.61 22.30 12.42
C ALA A 93 12.62 22.69 11.30
N ASP A 94 12.59 21.95 10.19
CA ASP A 94 11.83 22.32 8.98
C ASP A 94 10.56 21.48 8.73
N VAL A 95 10.14 20.70 9.72
CA VAL A 95 8.92 19.87 9.62
C VAL A 95 7.66 20.74 9.72
N THR A 96 6.71 20.55 8.81
CA THR A 96 5.38 21.18 8.85
C THR A 96 4.29 20.19 9.25
N MET A 97 3.12 20.67 9.68
CA MET A 97 1.97 19.82 10.00
C MET A 97 1.55 18.97 8.78
N LYS A 98 1.66 19.52 7.57
CA LYS A 98 1.38 18.79 6.31
C LYS A 98 2.36 17.64 6.08
N ASP A 99 3.64 17.84 6.39
CA ASP A 99 4.65 16.77 6.27
C ASP A 99 4.34 15.62 7.22
N ILE A 100 3.92 15.93 8.45
CA ILE A 100 3.59 14.93 9.47
C ILE A 100 2.38 14.10 9.02
N GLU A 101 1.28 14.74 8.62
CA GLU A 101 0.11 14.03 8.11
C GLU A 101 0.44 13.16 6.90
N SER A 102 1.30 13.66 5.99
CA SER A 102 1.73 12.93 4.81
C SER A 102 2.64 11.74 5.16
N SER A 103 3.49 11.86 6.18
CA SER A 103 4.41 10.79 6.60
C SER A 103 3.72 9.59 7.24
N LEU A 104 2.49 9.78 7.74
CA LEU A 104 1.69 8.75 8.40
C LEU A 104 0.64 8.12 7.48
N ASP A 105 0.65 8.43 6.18
CA ASP A 105 -0.27 7.90 5.17
C ASP A 105 -0.26 6.36 5.07
N GLY A 106 0.84 5.73 5.48
CA GLY A 106 1.03 4.28 5.53
C GLY A 106 0.76 3.63 6.87
N ASN A 107 0.52 4.39 7.94
CA ASN A 107 0.40 3.85 9.29
C ASN A 107 -1.07 3.71 9.68
N ILE A 108 -1.54 2.47 9.85
CA ILE A 108 -2.94 2.22 10.22
C ILE A 108 -3.08 2.08 11.73
N CYS A 109 -4.03 2.81 12.32
CA CYS A 109 -4.48 2.64 13.69
C CYS A 109 -6.00 2.35 13.73
N ARG A 110 -6.39 1.33 14.50
CA ARG A 110 -7.80 0.95 14.68
C ARG A 110 -8.42 1.47 15.98
N CYS A 111 -7.59 1.90 16.93
CA CYS A 111 -8.03 2.19 18.30
C CYS A 111 -8.20 3.69 18.56
N THR A 112 -7.24 4.52 18.15
CA THR A 112 -7.14 5.92 18.61
C THR A 112 -7.99 6.90 17.82
N GLY A 113 -8.44 6.54 16.62
CA GLY A 113 -9.08 7.47 15.68
C GLY A 113 -8.12 8.54 15.14
N TYR A 114 -6.80 8.35 15.25
CA TYR A 114 -5.70 9.23 14.79
C TYR A 114 -5.58 10.60 15.44
N ARG A 115 -6.67 11.21 15.92
CA ARG A 115 -6.65 12.55 16.53
C ARG A 115 -5.54 12.74 17.58
N PRO A 116 -5.42 11.91 18.63
CA PRO A 116 -4.36 12.11 19.62
C PRO A 116 -2.94 11.86 19.06
N ILE A 117 -2.79 11.02 18.04
CA ILE A 117 -1.50 10.80 17.35
C ILE A 117 -1.10 12.06 16.58
N MET A 118 -2.04 12.67 15.87
CA MET A 118 -1.81 13.90 15.12
C MET A 118 -1.50 15.07 16.06
N ASP A 119 -2.26 15.22 17.15
CA ASP A 119 -1.97 16.23 18.18
C ASP A 119 -0.56 16.03 18.75
N ALA A 120 -0.19 14.78 19.06
CA ALA A 120 1.13 14.43 19.59
C ALA A 120 2.26 14.84 18.66
N PHE A 121 2.22 14.43 17.40
CA PHE A 121 3.35 14.67 16.51
C PHE A 121 3.40 16.09 15.95
N LYS A 122 2.24 16.74 15.77
CA LYS A 122 2.20 18.12 15.30
C LYS A 122 2.85 19.10 16.27
N THR A 123 3.08 18.76 17.53
CA THR A 123 3.88 19.61 18.42
C THR A 123 5.30 19.85 17.89
N PHE A 124 5.85 18.93 17.09
CA PHE A 124 7.16 19.07 16.44
C PHE A 124 7.13 19.91 15.16
N ALA A 125 5.96 20.37 14.70
CA ALA A 125 5.87 21.15 13.47
C ALA A 125 6.15 22.64 13.71
N LYS A 126 6.90 23.26 12.79
CA LYS A 126 7.23 24.69 12.88
C LYS A 126 6.01 25.60 12.73
N ASP A 127 4.99 25.16 12.00
CA ASP A 127 3.72 25.86 11.77
C ASP A 127 2.61 25.45 12.77
N ALA A 128 2.95 24.69 13.81
CA ALA A 128 1.98 24.32 14.84
C ALA A 128 1.48 25.54 15.65
N PRO A 129 0.18 25.59 16.02
CA PRO A 129 -0.35 26.64 16.88
C PRO A 129 0.37 26.70 18.24
N PRO A 130 0.50 27.88 18.87
CA PRO A 130 1.16 28.04 20.18
C PRO A 130 0.59 27.12 21.27
N GLU A 131 -0.73 26.93 21.28
CA GLU A 131 -1.45 26.05 22.21
C GLU A 131 -1.05 24.57 22.07
N LEU A 132 -0.65 24.15 20.88
CA LEU A 132 -0.19 22.79 20.62
C LEU A 132 1.30 22.66 20.93
N LYS A 133 2.10 23.68 20.60
CA LYS A 133 3.53 23.72 20.91
C LYS A 133 3.82 23.75 22.41
N SER A 134 2.98 24.41 23.22
CA SER A 134 3.13 24.43 24.68
C SER A 134 2.99 23.05 25.34
N ARG A 135 2.44 22.07 24.62
CA ARG A 135 2.28 20.68 25.04
C ARG A 135 3.44 19.79 24.57
N CYS A 136 4.42 20.34 23.85
CA CYS A 136 5.61 19.63 23.44
C CYS A 136 6.52 19.39 24.65
N VAL A 137 7.11 18.20 24.75
CA VAL A 137 8.32 18.01 25.57
C VAL A 137 9.42 18.93 25.03
N ASP A 138 10.23 19.48 25.94
CA ASP A 138 11.24 20.50 25.65
C ASP A 138 12.07 20.16 24.39
N LEU A 139 12.03 21.07 23.40
CA LEU A 139 12.71 20.91 22.11
C LEU A 139 14.23 20.98 22.25
N GLU A 140 14.76 21.53 23.36
CA GLU A 140 16.21 21.59 23.61
C GLU A 140 16.85 20.20 23.80
N ASP A 141 16.06 19.18 24.17
CA ASP A 141 16.47 17.77 24.21
C ASP A 141 16.55 17.10 22.82
N LEU A 142 15.95 17.69 21.79
CA LEU A 142 16.13 17.28 20.38
C LEU A 142 17.45 17.82 19.79
N GLY A 143 18.19 18.65 20.54
CA GLY A 143 19.39 19.33 20.07
C GLY A 143 20.59 18.41 19.87
N ASN A 144 21.01 18.23 18.61
CA ASN A 144 22.30 17.67 18.10
C ASN A 144 22.84 16.33 18.67
N LYS A 145 22.21 15.76 19.71
CA LYS A 145 22.61 14.55 20.41
C LYS A 145 21.71 13.39 19.99
N LEU A 146 21.84 13.01 18.72
CA LEU A 146 21.00 12.00 18.06
C LEU A 146 21.25 10.55 18.55
N CYS A 147 22.30 10.35 19.35
CA CYS A 147 22.60 9.06 19.97
C CYS A 147 22.57 9.20 21.51
N PRO A 148 21.69 8.47 22.22
CA PRO A 148 21.65 8.47 23.70
C PRO A 148 22.96 8.05 24.35
N LYS A 149 23.81 7.29 23.63
CA LYS A 149 25.10 6.79 24.11
C LYS A 149 26.27 7.76 23.92
N THR A 150 26.28 8.58 22.88
CA THR A 150 27.48 9.37 22.49
C THR A 150 27.21 10.87 22.34
N GLY A 151 25.95 11.30 22.25
CA GLY A 151 25.62 12.71 22.02
C GLY A 151 26.12 13.27 20.69
N ALA A 152 26.40 12.43 19.70
CA ALA A 152 26.76 12.81 18.34
C ALA A 152 25.84 12.09 17.33
N ALA A 153 25.86 12.53 16.06
CA ALA A 153 25.29 11.75 14.97
C ALA A 153 25.91 10.34 14.96
N CYS A 154 25.13 9.30 14.65
CA CYS A 154 25.64 7.94 14.51
C CYS A 154 26.81 7.91 13.52
N ALA A 155 28.03 7.79 14.03
CA ALA A 155 29.24 7.61 13.25
C ALA A 155 29.60 6.12 13.27
N GLY A 156 28.80 5.32 12.55
CA GLY A 156 29.23 4.00 12.15
C GLY A 156 30.22 4.15 10.99
N ASN A 157 31.46 3.70 11.16
CA ASN A 157 32.36 3.52 10.01
C ASN A 157 31.87 2.32 9.20
N CYS A 158 30.85 2.50 8.37
CA CYS A 158 30.67 1.64 7.21
C CYS A 158 31.82 1.98 6.27
N VAL A 159 32.84 1.12 6.22
CA VAL A 159 33.89 1.22 5.20
C VAL A 159 33.21 1.02 3.86
N THR A 160 32.82 2.10 3.20
CA THR A 160 32.52 2.08 1.78
C THR A 160 33.87 1.91 1.10
N SER A 161 34.17 0.69 0.65
CA SER A 161 35.26 0.49 -0.30
C SER A 161 34.97 1.37 -1.52
N ASN A 162 35.68 2.49 -1.66
CA ASN A 162 35.51 3.44 -2.76
C ASN A 162 36.10 2.92 -4.10
N GLY A 163 36.43 1.63 -4.17
CA GLY A 163 36.82 0.96 -5.41
C GLY A 163 35.62 0.20 -5.97
N LEU A 164 35.40 0.31 -7.28
CA LEU A 164 34.59 -0.67 -8.00
C LEU A 164 35.24 -2.04 -7.79
N ASN A 165 34.55 -2.95 -7.09
CA ASN A 165 35.03 -4.31 -7.02
C ASN A 165 34.98 -4.92 -8.41
N THR A 166 36.06 -5.54 -8.87
CA THR A 166 36.10 -6.21 -10.17
C THR A 166 35.16 -7.42 -10.21
N GLU A 167 34.91 -8.04 -9.06
CA GLU A 167 34.00 -9.20 -8.92
C GLU A 167 32.61 -8.78 -8.41
N VAL A 168 31.57 -9.44 -8.94
CA VAL A 168 30.19 -9.28 -8.48
C VAL A 168 30.02 -9.97 -7.14
N PHE A 169 29.55 -9.24 -6.12
CA PHE A 169 29.20 -9.85 -4.84
C PHE A 169 28.10 -10.90 -5.03
N GLN A 170 28.32 -12.10 -4.50
CA GLN A 170 27.36 -13.20 -4.51
C GLN A 170 27.23 -13.82 -3.12
N MET A 171 25.98 -14.06 -2.69
CA MET A 171 25.69 -14.87 -1.50
C MET A 171 24.49 -15.76 -1.78
N GLY A 172 24.72 -17.08 -1.84
CA GLY A 172 23.70 -18.02 -2.30
C GLY A 172 23.23 -17.68 -3.71
N ASN A 173 21.92 -17.44 -3.86
CA ASN A 173 21.29 -17.03 -5.11
C ASN A 173 21.08 -15.51 -5.26
N TRP A 174 21.73 -14.71 -4.41
CA TRP A 174 21.69 -13.25 -4.45
C TRP A 174 22.97 -12.67 -5.06
N TYR A 175 22.83 -11.81 -6.06
CA TYR A 175 23.92 -11.13 -6.75
C TYR A 175 23.78 -9.61 -6.62
N ARG A 176 24.91 -8.90 -6.55
CA ARG A 176 24.92 -7.43 -6.51
C ARG A 176 25.98 -6.84 -7.42
N PRO A 177 25.66 -6.57 -8.70
CA PRO A 177 26.53 -5.81 -9.59
C PRO A 177 26.66 -4.34 -9.16
N GLU A 178 27.82 -3.76 -9.42
CA GLU A 178 28.15 -2.34 -9.15
C GLU A 178 28.21 -1.51 -10.44
N SER A 179 28.16 -2.14 -11.61
CA SER A 179 28.17 -1.47 -12.91
C SER A 179 27.22 -2.11 -13.91
N LEU A 180 26.87 -1.36 -14.96
CA LEU A 180 26.09 -1.87 -16.09
C LEU A 180 26.82 -3.03 -16.81
N GLU A 181 28.15 -2.98 -16.91
CA GLU A 181 28.95 -4.03 -17.52
C GLU A 181 28.87 -5.35 -16.73
N GLN A 182 28.92 -5.27 -15.40
CA GLN A 182 28.74 -6.45 -14.55
C GLN A 182 27.32 -7.01 -14.67
N LEU A 183 26.31 -6.14 -14.69
CA LEU A 183 24.92 -6.55 -14.86
C LEU A 183 24.72 -7.26 -16.21
N THR A 184 25.20 -6.71 -17.32
CA THR A 184 25.00 -7.33 -18.64
C THR A 184 25.72 -8.68 -18.78
N LYS A 185 26.94 -8.81 -18.26
CA LYS A 185 27.65 -10.10 -18.19
C LYS A 185 26.88 -11.13 -17.37
N LEU A 186 26.32 -10.72 -16.23
CA LEU A 186 25.52 -11.58 -15.37
C LEU A 186 24.21 -12.01 -16.04
N LEU A 187 23.50 -11.09 -16.69
CA LEU A 187 22.27 -11.42 -17.42
C LEU A 187 22.53 -12.38 -18.59
N LYS A 188 23.67 -12.26 -19.28
CA LYS A 188 24.07 -13.22 -20.32
C LYS A 188 24.35 -14.61 -19.75
N SER A 189 24.96 -14.71 -18.57
CA SER A 189 25.34 -16.01 -17.99
C SER A 189 24.14 -16.84 -17.53
N PHE A 190 22.99 -16.21 -17.26
CA PHE A 190 21.78 -16.90 -16.87
C PHE A 190 21.11 -17.69 -18.01
N GLY A 191 21.35 -17.30 -19.26
CA GLY A 191 20.73 -17.93 -20.43
C GLY A 191 19.20 -17.93 -20.35
N GLU A 192 18.56 -18.92 -20.97
CA GLU A 192 17.10 -18.96 -21.06
C GLU A 192 16.38 -19.68 -19.93
N ARG A 193 17.08 -20.56 -19.21
CA ARG A 193 16.48 -21.50 -18.23
C ARG A 193 16.36 -20.92 -16.82
N ILE A 194 17.21 -19.96 -16.46
CA ILE A 194 17.23 -19.38 -15.12
C ILE A 194 16.20 -18.26 -15.04
N LYS A 195 15.25 -18.39 -14.11
CA LYS A 195 14.26 -17.36 -13.80
C LYS A 195 14.83 -16.43 -12.74
N TYR A 196 15.16 -15.20 -13.12
CA TYR A 196 15.75 -14.21 -12.22
C TYR A 196 14.84 -13.01 -11.97
N ARG A 197 15.06 -12.32 -10.85
CA ARG A 197 14.39 -11.07 -10.49
C ARG A 197 15.42 -9.95 -10.31
N LEU A 198 15.25 -8.85 -11.03
CA LEU A 198 15.96 -7.61 -10.71
C LEU A 198 15.29 -6.95 -9.49
N VAL A 199 16.07 -6.68 -8.45
CA VAL A 199 15.59 -6.16 -7.17
C VAL A 199 16.10 -4.73 -6.98
N ALA A 200 15.16 -3.80 -6.89
CA ALA A 200 15.37 -2.45 -6.36
C ALA A 200 14.71 -2.37 -4.97
N GLY A 201 13.47 -1.87 -4.89
CA GLY A 201 12.72 -1.76 -3.63
C GLY A 201 11.94 -3.00 -3.17
N ASN A 202 11.81 -4.02 -4.03
CA ASN A 202 11.04 -5.25 -3.79
C ASN A 202 9.54 -5.06 -3.42
N THR A 203 8.99 -3.85 -3.52
CA THR A 203 7.64 -3.52 -3.04
C THR A 203 6.51 -4.22 -3.78
N GLY A 204 6.73 -4.63 -5.05
CA GLY A 204 5.74 -5.38 -5.84
C GLY A 204 5.33 -6.73 -5.24
N THR A 205 6.18 -7.34 -4.40
CA THR A 205 5.85 -8.59 -3.68
C THR A 205 4.70 -8.40 -2.68
N GLY A 206 4.50 -7.17 -2.19
CA GLY A 206 3.35 -6.82 -1.35
C GLY A 206 2.04 -6.77 -2.12
N VAL A 207 2.08 -6.64 -3.44
CA VAL A 207 0.88 -6.64 -4.31
C VAL A 207 0.63 -8.04 -4.85
N TYR A 208 1.64 -8.67 -5.44
CA TYR A 208 1.54 -9.98 -6.07
C TYR A 208 2.31 -11.02 -5.26
N LYS A 209 1.63 -11.63 -4.28
CA LYS A 209 2.24 -12.61 -3.35
C LYS A 209 2.67 -13.92 -4.00
N THR A 210 2.14 -14.23 -5.18
CA THR A 210 2.44 -15.43 -5.97
C THR A 210 3.49 -15.18 -7.04
N ASP A 211 4.05 -13.97 -7.12
CA ASP A 211 5.11 -13.62 -8.05
C ASP A 211 6.43 -14.28 -7.62
N GLY A 212 6.69 -15.47 -8.18
CA GLY A 212 7.82 -16.33 -7.85
C GLY A 212 7.42 -17.82 -7.84
N PRO A 213 8.28 -18.72 -7.33
CA PRO A 213 9.66 -18.46 -6.90
C PRO A 213 10.57 -18.04 -8.06
N TYR A 214 11.74 -17.51 -7.71
CA TYR A 214 12.81 -17.16 -8.62
C TYR A 214 14.07 -17.94 -8.24
N ASP A 215 14.83 -18.38 -9.24
CA ASP A 215 16.10 -19.07 -9.04
C ASP A 215 17.15 -18.10 -8.52
N VAL A 216 17.16 -16.87 -9.04
CA VAL A 216 18.19 -15.85 -8.79
C VAL A 216 17.59 -14.47 -8.51
N TYR A 217 18.20 -13.73 -7.59
CA TYR A 217 17.87 -12.34 -7.28
C TYR A 217 19.09 -11.45 -7.57
N VAL A 218 18.89 -10.34 -8.28
CA VAL A 218 19.96 -9.40 -8.66
C VAL A 218 19.64 -8.02 -8.12
N ASP A 219 20.35 -7.58 -7.09
CA ASP A 219 20.22 -6.22 -6.53
C ASP A 219 20.91 -5.19 -7.41
N ILE A 220 20.14 -4.24 -7.94
CA ILE A 220 20.62 -3.22 -8.87
C ILE A 220 20.81 -1.83 -8.22
N ASN A 221 20.60 -1.70 -6.91
CA ASN A 221 20.62 -0.39 -6.22
C ASN A 221 22.01 0.27 -6.18
N ASN A 222 23.09 -0.48 -6.42
CA ASN A 222 24.45 0.06 -6.40
C ASN A 222 24.94 0.53 -7.80
N ILE A 223 24.16 0.30 -8.86
CA ILE A 223 24.55 0.71 -10.22
C ILE A 223 24.27 2.20 -10.40
N ARG A 224 25.30 3.04 -10.27
CA ARG A 224 25.18 4.51 -10.29
C ARG A 224 24.50 5.05 -11.55
N ASP A 225 24.71 4.41 -12.70
CA ASP A 225 24.10 4.80 -13.97
C ASP A 225 22.56 4.79 -13.93
N LEU A 226 21.95 3.88 -13.15
CA LEU A 226 20.50 3.79 -13.00
C LEU A 226 19.90 4.92 -12.15
N HIS A 227 20.73 5.70 -11.47
CA HIS A 227 20.29 6.81 -10.61
C HIS A 227 20.54 8.18 -11.22
N LYS A 228 21.25 8.26 -12.37
CA LYS A 228 21.62 9.53 -13.02
C LYS A 228 20.39 10.37 -13.39
N ILE A 229 20.52 11.69 -13.24
CA ILE A 229 19.49 12.67 -13.56
C ILE A 229 20.11 13.73 -14.46
N SER A 230 19.49 14.01 -15.60
CA SER A 230 19.83 15.13 -16.49
C SER A 230 18.67 16.10 -16.51
N LYS A 231 18.88 17.31 -15.95
CA LYS A 231 17.88 18.39 -15.93
C LYS A 231 17.89 19.25 -17.21
N ASN A 232 18.66 18.84 -18.21
CA ASN A 232 18.70 19.50 -19.52
C ASN A 232 17.46 19.12 -20.35
N THR A 233 17.42 19.53 -21.61
CA THR A 233 16.38 19.11 -22.56
C THR A 233 16.91 17.96 -23.43
N PRO A 234 16.25 16.78 -23.42
CA PRO A 234 15.07 16.42 -22.62
C PRO A 234 15.41 16.09 -21.15
N LEU A 235 14.41 16.21 -20.25
CA LEU A 235 14.56 15.86 -18.84
C LEU A 235 14.64 14.33 -18.70
N ILE A 236 15.77 13.83 -18.22
CA ILE A 236 16.01 12.38 -18.08
C ILE A 236 16.17 12.03 -16.61
N VAL A 237 15.42 11.02 -16.14
CA VAL A 237 15.50 10.49 -14.77
C VAL A 237 15.79 9.00 -14.82
N GLY A 238 16.84 8.57 -14.11
CA GLY A 238 17.26 7.16 -14.06
C GLY A 238 16.18 6.23 -13.49
N GLY A 239 16.08 5.01 -14.03
CA GLY A 239 15.06 4.03 -13.68
C GLY A 239 15.18 3.48 -12.24
N GLY A 240 16.38 3.55 -11.64
CA GLY A 240 16.65 3.18 -10.25
C GLY A 240 16.23 4.24 -9.23
N VAL A 241 15.89 5.45 -9.67
CA VAL A 241 15.39 6.52 -8.78
C VAL A 241 14.09 6.07 -8.11
N ASN A 242 13.99 6.27 -6.79
CA ASN A 242 12.79 5.95 -6.04
C ASN A 242 11.71 7.03 -6.20
N LEU A 243 10.46 6.70 -5.89
CA LEU A 243 9.32 7.60 -6.15
C LEU A 243 9.34 8.86 -5.27
N THR A 244 9.91 8.80 -4.06
CA THR A 244 10.09 9.98 -3.20
C THR A 244 11.04 11.00 -3.82
N ASP A 245 12.15 10.53 -4.41
CA ASP A 245 13.12 11.40 -5.05
C ASP A 245 12.59 11.92 -6.38
N LEU A 246 11.92 11.07 -7.17
CA LEU A 246 11.23 11.49 -8.39
C LEU A 246 10.23 12.63 -8.09
N GLN A 247 9.44 12.49 -7.03
CA GLN A 247 8.51 13.54 -6.59
C GLN A 247 9.24 14.86 -6.30
N GLY A 248 10.35 14.81 -5.56
CA GLY A 248 11.16 15.99 -5.26
C GLY A 248 11.78 16.63 -6.50
N ILE A 249 12.31 15.82 -7.41
CA ILE A 249 12.91 16.27 -8.68
C ILE A 249 11.87 16.97 -9.55
N LEU A 250 10.71 16.35 -9.77
CA LEU A 250 9.65 16.90 -10.61
C LEU A 250 9.05 18.18 -10.01
N SER A 251 8.88 18.24 -8.69
CA SER A 251 8.42 19.45 -8.01
C SER A 251 9.41 20.60 -8.16
N SER A 252 10.72 20.34 -7.96
CA SER A 252 11.79 21.33 -8.12
C SER A 252 11.97 21.79 -9.56
N VAL A 253 11.96 20.88 -10.53
CA VAL A 253 12.09 21.23 -11.95
C VAL A 253 10.85 21.97 -12.43
N GLY A 254 9.65 21.54 -12.05
CA GLY A 254 8.41 22.20 -12.47
C GLY A 254 8.22 23.60 -11.89
N SER A 255 8.85 23.93 -10.76
CA SER A 255 8.83 25.29 -10.21
C SER A 255 9.87 26.24 -10.83
N THR A 256 10.92 25.70 -11.46
CA THR A 256 12.07 26.50 -11.93
C THR A 256 12.25 26.51 -13.45
N ASN A 257 11.76 25.49 -14.16
CA ASN A 257 11.89 25.35 -15.60
C ASN A 257 10.52 25.44 -16.29
N THR A 258 10.39 26.38 -17.22
CA THR A 258 9.13 26.65 -17.93
C THR A 258 8.71 25.52 -18.87
N ASP A 259 9.65 24.73 -19.38
CA ASP A 259 9.39 23.65 -20.34
C ASP A 259 8.82 22.40 -19.64
N TYR A 260 9.08 22.26 -18.33
CA TYR A 260 8.68 21.11 -17.52
C TYR A 260 7.74 21.52 -16.37
N TRP A 261 7.00 22.61 -16.53
CA TRP A 261 6.10 23.16 -15.52
C TRP A 261 5.10 22.14 -14.95
N TYR A 262 4.71 21.17 -15.79
CA TYR A 262 3.79 20.09 -15.45
C TYR A 262 4.39 19.09 -14.44
N GLY A 263 5.70 19.16 -14.16
CA GLY A 263 6.37 18.38 -13.13
C GLY A 263 5.72 18.54 -11.75
N GLN A 264 5.17 19.71 -11.42
CA GLN A 264 4.40 19.91 -10.19
C GLN A 264 3.15 19.03 -10.15
N ILE A 265 2.40 18.94 -11.26
CA ILE A 265 1.19 18.13 -11.37
C ILE A 265 1.53 16.63 -11.23
N LEU A 266 2.61 16.19 -11.88
CA LEU A 266 3.04 14.79 -11.78
C LEU A 266 3.52 14.47 -10.36
N ALA A 267 4.28 15.38 -9.72
CA ALA A 267 4.74 15.22 -8.34
C ALA A 267 3.58 15.11 -7.34
N GLU A 268 2.54 15.91 -7.49
CA GLU A 268 1.32 15.82 -6.68
C GLU A 268 0.61 14.48 -6.84
N HIS A 269 0.54 13.96 -8.07
CA HIS A 269 -0.06 12.65 -8.34
C HIS A 269 0.79 11.51 -7.78
N ILE A 270 2.12 11.56 -7.96
CA ILE A 270 3.06 10.58 -7.42
C ILE A 270 2.98 10.53 -5.89
N GLY A 271 2.70 11.67 -5.24
CA GLY A 271 2.44 11.73 -3.79
C GLY A 271 1.26 10.88 -3.33
N LYS A 272 0.35 10.49 -4.23
CA LYS A 272 -0.81 9.61 -3.95
C LYS A 272 -0.51 8.13 -4.17
N ILE A 273 0.70 7.78 -4.63
CA ILE A 273 1.12 6.39 -4.89
C ILE A 273 1.62 5.75 -3.61
N GLY A 274 0.92 4.73 -3.11
CA GLY A 274 1.31 4.02 -1.90
C GLY A 274 1.45 4.95 -0.69
N SER A 275 2.29 4.55 0.25
CA SER A 275 2.68 5.33 1.43
C SER A 275 4.11 5.87 1.29
N VAL A 276 4.52 6.82 2.15
CA VAL A 276 5.92 7.32 2.17
C VAL A 276 6.94 6.18 2.26
N PRO A 277 6.81 5.18 3.17
CA PRO A 277 7.75 4.07 3.22
C PRO A 277 7.78 3.20 1.95
N LEU A 278 6.66 3.08 1.23
CA LEU A 278 6.62 2.40 -0.06
C LEU A 278 7.32 3.23 -1.15
N ARG A 279 7.10 4.55 -1.20
CA ARG A 279 7.74 5.44 -2.17
C ARG A 279 9.24 5.59 -1.95
N ASN A 280 9.70 5.49 -0.70
CA ASN A 280 11.11 5.53 -0.36
C ASN A 280 11.90 4.33 -0.91
N ALA A 281 11.24 3.19 -1.11
CA ALA A 281 11.85 1.96 -1.63
C ALA A 281 11.53 1.72 -3.11
N GLY A 282 10.28 1.93 -3.54
CA GLY A 282 9.82 1.66 -4.90
C GLY A 282 10.52 2.53 -5.94
N SER A 283 11.04 1.92 -7.00
CA SER A 283 11.71 2.61 -8.12
C SER A 283 10.80 2.82 -9.32
N ILE A 284 11.20 3.75 -10.20
CA ILE A 284 10.52 4.02 -11.48
C ILE A 284 10.47 2.74 -12.32
N ALA A 285 11.63 2.13 -12.56
CA ALA A 285 11.74 0.89 -13.34
C ALA A 285 10.94 -0.24 -12.70
N GLY A 286 10.96 -0.38 -11.37
CA GLY A 286 10.20 -1.41 -10.66
C GLY A 286 8.69 -1.25 -10.85
N ASN A 287 8.18 -0.02 -10.82
CA ASN A 287 6.75 0.23 -11.06
C ASN A 287 6.35 -0.02 -12.53
N LEU A 288 7.17 0.41 -13.49
CA LEU A 288 6.93 0.15 -14.92
C LEU A 288 6.98 -1.35 -15.23
N MET A 289 7.94 -2.08 -14.67
CA MET A 289 8.01 -3.54 -14.82
C MET A 289 6.84 -4.26 -14.15
N LEU A 290 6.28 -3.72 -13.07
CA LEU A 290 5.07 -4.26 -12.46
C LEU A 290 3.88 -4.19 -13.42
N LYS A 291 3.70 -3.04 -14.11
CA LYS A 291 2.68 -2.88 -15.16
C LYS A 291 2.97 -3.74 -16.39
N HIS A 292 4.23 -3.93 -16.73
CA HIS A 292 4.65 -4.79 -17.84
C HIS A 292 4.24 -6.24 -17.59
N ALA A 293 4.61 -6.79 -16.42
CA ALA A 293 4.34 -8.17 -16.02
C ALA A 293 2.87 -8.44 -15.69
N HIS A 294 2.18 -7.45 -15.12
CA HIS A 294 0.77 -7.53 -14.72
C HIS A 294 -0.01 -6.42 -15.41
N ARG A 295 -0.58 -6.74 -16.56
CA ARG A 295 -1.28 -5.76 -17.40
C ARG A 295 -2.39 -5.07 -16.61
N GLU A 296 -3.14 -5.80 -15.81
CA GLU A 296 -4.25 -5.32 -15.00
C GLU A 296 -3.83 -4.38 -13.84
N PHE A 297 -2.54 -4.28 -13.52
CA PHE A 297 -2.06 -3.40 -12.47
C PHE A 297 -2.43 -1.93 -12.78
N PRO A 298 -3.16 -1.22 -11.89
CA PRO A 298 -3.57 0.16 -12.11
C PRO A 298 -2.41 1.13 -11.77
N SER A 299 -1.33 1.09 -12.56
CA SER A 299 -0.15 1.91 -12.33
C SER A 299 -0.44 3.40 -12.57
N ASP A 300 -0.47 4.17 -11.48
CA ASP A 300 -0.53 5.62 -11.51
C ASP A 300 0.71 6.23 -12.19
N LEU A 301 1.90 5.67 -11.94
CA LEU A 301 3.14 6.18 -12.54
C LEU A 301 3.12 6.03 -14.07
N PHE A 302 2.66 4.88 -14.56
CA PHE A 302 2.52 4.64 -16.00
C PHE A 302 1.55 5.65 -16.62
N VAL A 303 0.40 5.87 -15.99
CA VAL A 303 -0.60 6.86 -16.45
C VAL A 303 0.01 8.26 -16.52
N VAL A 304 0.63 8.75 -15.45
CA VAL A 304 1.14 10.13 -15.46
C VAL A 304 2.28 10.34 -16.44
N LEU A 305 3.12 9.32 -16.67
CA LEU A 305 4.19 9.36 -17.67
C LEU A 305 3.62 9.31 -19.10
N GLU A 306 2.64 8.44 -19.35
CA GLU A 306 2.01 8.32 -20.66
C GLU A 306 1.20 9.58 -21.02
N THR A 307 0.57 10.22 -20.03
CA THR A 307 -0.20 11.47 -20.21
C THR A 307 0.62 12.56 -20.89
N VAL A 308 1.92 12.62 -20.60
CA VAL A 308 2.83 13.65 -21.12
C VAL A 308 3.69 13.14 -22.28
N GLY A 309 3.48 11.91 -22.75
CA GLY A 309 4.26 11.31 -23.83
C GLY A 309 5.71 11.01 -23.45
N ALA A 310 5.95 10.58 -22.20
CA ALA A 310 7.29 10.15 -21.78
C ALA A 310 7.78 8.96 -22.61
N LYS A 311 9.11 8.79 -22.66
CA LYS A 311 9.75 7.64 -23.29
C LYS A 311 10.59 6.87 -22.27
N VAL A 312 10.76 5.58 -22.50
CA VAL A 312 11.61 4.72 -21.66
C VAL A 312 12.82 4.24 -22.47
N THR A 313 13.99 4.34 -21.86
CA THR A 313 15.26 3.87 -22.43
C THR A 313 15.63 2.55 -21.78
N ILE A 314 15.88 1.54 -22.61
CA ILE A 314 16.12 0.15 -22.21
C ILE A 314 17.46 -0.28 -22.76
N MET A 315 18.22 -1.02 -21.96
CA MET A 315 19.48 -1.62 -22.37
C MET A 315 19.38 -3.14 -22.35
N GLY A 316 19.79 -3.78 -23.45
CA GLY A 316 19.93 -5.22 -23.56
C GLY A 316 21.24 -5.75 -22.98
N SER A 317 21.28 -7.05 -22.69
CA SER A 317 22.48 -7.72 -22.19
C SER A 317 23.65 -7.71 -23.20
N ASP A 318 23.36 -7.53 -24.49
CA ASP A 318 24.31 -7.30 -25.58
C ASP A 318 24.91 -5.89 -25.59
N GLY A 319 24.34 -4.95 -24.83
CA GLY A 319 24.71 -3.55 -24.80
C GLY A 319 23.89 -2.67 -25.75
N GLU A 320 22.92 -3.24 -26.48
CA GLU A 320 21.99 -2.48 -27.32
C GLU A 320 21.16 -1.53 -26.44
N ILE A 321 21.06 -0.26 -26.84
CA ILE A 321 20.21 0.73 -26.17
C ILE A 321 19.07 1.10 -27.11
N LEU A 322 17.84 0.85 -26.66
CA LEU A 322 16.61 1.17 -27.39
C LEU A 322 15.76 2.14 -26.59
N GLN A 323 15.00 2.98 -27.30
CA GLN A 323 14.05 3.91 -26.70
C GLN A 323 12.65 3.65 -27.26
N PHE A 324 11.66 3.59 -26.37
CA PHE A 324 10.28 3.29 -26.73
C PHE A 324 9.31 4.29 -26.08
N GLY A 325 8.17 4.52 -26.73
CA GLY A 325 6.99 5.03 -26.01
C GLY A 325 6.49 3.98 -25.02
N LEU A 326 5.77 4.39 -23.98
CA LEU A 326 5.32 3.46 -22.94
C LEU A 326 4.41 2.32 -23.46
N PRO A 327 3.47 2.53 -24.42
CA PRO A 327 2.68 1.44 -24.99
C PRO A 327 3.53 0.42 -25.76
N GLN A 328 4.54 0.89 -26.49
CA GLN A 328 5.48 0.01 -27.21
C GLN A 328 6.34 -0.78 -26.22
N PHE A 329 6.78 -0.15 -25.13
CA PHE A 329 7.51 -0.83 -24.06
C PHE A 329 6.73 -2.00 -23.47
N LEU A 330 5.41 -1.86 -23.28
CA LEU A 330 4.59 -2.97 -22.79
C LEU A 330 4.73 -4.20 -23.68
N GLU A 331 4.80 -4.04 -25.00
CA GLU A 331 4.89 -5.14 -25.97
C GLU A 331 6.33 -5.67 -26.17
N THR A 332 7.34 -5.02 -25.59
CA THR A 332 8.74 -5.43 -25.71
C THR A 332 9.08 -6.57 -24.73
N ASP A 333 9.77 -7.61 -25.20
CA ASP A 333 10.34 -8.63 -24.32
C ASP A 333 11.50 -8.05 -23.48
N MET A 334 11.33 -8.10 -22.17
CA MET A 334 12.27 -7.57 -21.18
C MET A 334 13.27 -8.60 -20.66
N LYS A 335 13.23 -9.85 -21.15
CA LYS A 335 14.23 -10.87 -20.80
C LYS A 335 15.63 -10.42 -21.24
N GLY A 336 16.58 -10.49 -20.31
CA GLY A 336 17.95 -10.01 -20.51
C GLY A 336 18.07 -8.49 -20.68
N ARG A 337 17.02 -7.70 -20.39
CA ARG A 337 17.03 -6.24 -20.53
C ARG A 337 16.80 -5.54 -19.19
N VAL A 338 17.19 -4.27 -19.11
CA VAL A 338 16.99 -3.39 -17.95
C VAL A 338 16.54 -1.99 -18.39
N ILE A 339 15.61 -1.40 -17.64
CA ILE A 339 15.21 0.00 -17.84
C ILE A 339 16.31 0.92 -17.27
N LEU A 340 16.93 1.72 -18.14
CA LEU A 340 17.96 2.68 -17.74
C LEU A 340 17.36 3.97 -17.19
N SER A 341 16.37 4.53 -17.89
CA SER A 341 15.81 5.84 -17.57
C SER A 341 14.45 6.08 -18.22
N VAL A 342 13.77 7.11 -17.74
CA VAL A 342 12.60 7.72 -18.38
C VAL A 342 12.96 9.13 -18.83
N GLU A 343 12.48 9.49 -20.02
CA GLU A 343 12.65 10.79 -20.65
C GLU A 343 11.31 11.51 -20.69
N LEU A 344 11.26 12.74 -20.17
CA LEU A 344 10.08 13.61 -20.21
C LEU A 344 10.28 14.72 -21.27
N PRO A 345 9.29 14.95 -22.16
CA PRO A 345 9.42 15.93 -23.23
C PRO A 345 9.10 17.36 -22.77
N PRO A 346 9.71 18.41 -23.35
CA PRO A 346 9.32 19.79 -23.08
C PRO A 346 7.90 20.05 -23.60
N LEU A 347 7.07 20.75 -22.81
CA LEU A 347 5.70 21.13 -23.19
C LEU A 347 5.49 22.64 -23.06
N SER A 348 4.89 23.26 -24.09
CA SER A 348 4.55 24.69 -24.05
C SER A 348 3.51 24.99 -22.98
N LYS A 349 3.47 26.25 -22.52
CA LYS A 349 2.49 26.74 -21.54
C LYS A 349 1.04 26.75 -22.03
N ASP A 350 0.83 26.57 -23.32
CA ASP A 350 -0.50 26.41 -23.91
C ASP A 350 -1.10 25.03 -23.65
N HIS A 351 -0.30 24.08 -23.14
CA HIS A 351 -0.81 22.78 -22.72
C HIS A 351 -1.55 22.90 -21.40
N ILE A 352 -2.67 22.20 -21.30
CA ILE A 352 -3.37 21.96 -20.04
C ILE A 352 -3.25 20.48 -19.72
N ILE A 353 -2.75 20.18 -18.54
CA ILE A 353 -2.61 18.82 -18.01
C ILE A 353 -3.48 18.67 -16.77
N LYS A 354 -4.24 17.58 -16.70
CA LYS A 354 -4.94 17.14 -15.49
C LYS A 354 -4.76 15.65 -15.32
N THR A 355 -4.50 15.23 -14.09
CA THR A 355 -4.42 13.83 -13.72
C THR A 355 -5.33 13.58 -12.53
N PHE A 356 -5.95 12.41 -12.50
CA PHE A 356 -6.91 12.02 -11.48
C PHE A 356 -6.63 10.61 -10.99
N LYS A 357 -6.87 10.40 -9.69
CA LYS A 357 -6.78 9.10 -9.04
C LYS A 357 -7.99 8.93 -8.13
N ILE A 358 -8.94 8.11 -8.55
CA ILE A 358 -10.16 7.80 -7.81
C ILE A 358 -9.92 6.53 -7.01
N MET A 359 -10.10 6.61 -5.70
CA MET A 359 -9.74 5.57 -4.75
C MET A 359 -10.85 5.37 -3.72
N PRO A 360 -10.95 4.19 -3.10
CA PRO A 360 -11.86 3.96 -1.96
C PRO A 360 -11.51 4.80 -0.73
N ARG A 361 -10.26 5.28 -0.62
CA ARG A 361 -9.76 6.17 0.44
C ARG A 361 -8.69 7.10 -0.14
N SER A 362 -8.50 8.26 0.46
CA SER A 362 -7.66 9.34 -0.09
C SER A 362 -6.16 9.05 -0.18
N CYS A 363 -5.65 8.03 0.53
CA CYS A 363 -4.24 7.65 0.50
C CYS A 363 -4.06 6.13 0.64
N ASN A 364 -2.87 5.64 0.29
CA ASN A 364 -2.44 4.25 0.48
C ASN A 364 -3.48 3.23 -0.03
N ALA A 365 -4.02 3.48 -1.22
CA ALA A 365 -4.97 2.63 -1.92
C ALA A 365 -4.66 2.59 -3.42
N HIS A 366 -4.98 1.46 -4.05
CA HIS A 366 -5.01 1.37 -5.50
C HIS A 366 -6.18 2.19 -6.05
N ALA A 367 -5.99 2.69 -7.27
CA ALA A 367 -7.05 3.40 -7.98
C ALA A 367 -8.15 2.41 -8.40
N TYR A 368 -9.40 2.80 -8.23
CA TYR A 368 -10.49 2.23 -9.02
C TYR A 368 -10.38 2.72 -10.47
N ILE A 369 -10.15 4.02 -10.63
CA ILE A 369 -9.86 4.64 -11.93
C ILE A 369 -8.74 5.65 -11.71
N ASN A 370 -7.72 5.59 -12.54
CA ASN A 370 -6.81 6.71 -12.73
C ASN A 370 -6.92 7.22 -14.17
N ALA A 371 -6.71 8.52 -14.35
CA ALA A 371 -6.90 9.17 -15.63
C ALA A 371 -5.87 10.27 -15.84
N GLY A 372 -5.54 10.50 -17.11
CA GLY A 372 -4.61 11.51 -17.57
C GLY A 372 -5.17 12.25 -18.77
N PHE A 373 -5.12 13.57 -18.73
CA PHE A 373 -5.58 14.44 -19.79
C PHE A 373 -4.46 15.44 -20.11
N CYS A 374 -4.06 15.54 -21.37
CA CYS A 374 -3.12 16.54 -21.87
C CYS A 374 -3.64 17.08 -23.21
N ALA A 375 -3.79 18.40 -23.33
CA ALA A 375 -4.20 19.01 -24.58
C ALA A 375 -3.54 20.38 -24.75
N LYS A 376 -3.08 20.69 -25.96
CA LYS A 376 -2.67 22.03 -26.33
C LYS A 376 -3.90 22.87 -26.63
N ILE A 377 -4.04 24.03 -25.98
CA ILE A 377 -5.24 24.86 -26.05
C ILE A 377 -4.93 26.19 -26.72
N LEU A 378 -5.72 26.54 -27.74
CA LEU A 378 -5.73 27.87 -28.34
C LEU A 378 -6.97 28.63 -27.84
N ARG A 379 -6.74 29.71 -27.08
CA ARG A 379 -7.79 30.58 -26.57
C ARG A 379 -7.95 31.81 -27.46
N GLN A 380 -9.06 31.87 -28.18
CA GLN A 380 -9.52 33.05 -28.94
C GLN A 380 -10.99 33.33 -28.55
N ASP A 381 -11.86 33.66 -29.51
CA ASP A 381 -13.30 33.75 -29.29
C ASP A 381 -13.91 32.41 -28.85
N SER A 382 -13.33 31.31 -29.32
CA SER A 382 -13.62 29.93 -28.87
C SER A 382 -12.38 29.27 -28.25
N ILE A 383 -12.57 28.19 -27.51
CA ILE A 383 -11.51 27.44 -26.84
C ILE A 383 -11.26 26.15 -27.61
N ARG A 384 -10.25 26.17 -28.47
CA ARG A 384 -9.92 25.09 -29.39
C ARG A 384 -8.81 24.18 -28.83
N ILE A 385 -9.00 22.87 -28.93
CA ILE A 385 -7.93 21.88 -28.77
C ILE A 385 -7.12 21.86 -30.07
N VAL A 386 -5.81 22.06 -30.00
CA VAL A 386 -4.91 22.07 -31.16
C VAL A 386 -4.27 20.71 -31.31
N GLY A 387 -4.49 20.07 -32.46
CA GLY A 387 -4.05 18.70 -32.72
C GLY A 387 -4.71 17.67 -31.79
N LYS A 388 -4.12 16.48 -31.76
CA LYS A 388 -4.67 15.35 -31.01
C LYS A 388 -4.36 15.48 -29.50
N PRO A 389 -5.37 15.56 -28.61
CA PRO A 389 -5.15 15.50 -27.17
C PRO A 389 -4.76 14.07 -26.74
N THR A 390 -4.23 13.93 -25.53
CA THR A 390 -4.03 12.65 -24.84
C THR A 390 -5.09 12.50 -23.77
N ILE A 391 -5.88 11.44 -23.84
CA ILE A 391 -6.97 11.11 -22.93
C ILE A 391 -6.82 9.62 -22.58
N ILE A 392 -6.32 9.36 -21.37
CA ILE A 392 -6.02 8.00 -20.93
C ILE A 392 -6.76 7.63 -19.65
N PHE A 393 -7.12 6.35 -19.54
CA PHE A 393 -7.73 5.76 -18.36
C PHE A 393 -7.10 4.42 -18.02
N GLY A 394 -6.88 4.18 -16.72
CA GLY A 394 -6.52 2.88 -16.15
C GLY A 394 -7.53 2.43 -15.10
N GLY A 395 -7.58 1.12 -14.84
CA GLY A 395 -8.51 0.49 -13.89
C GLY A 395 -9.90 0.15 -14.44
N ILE A 396 -10.22 0.60 -15.66
CA ILE A 396 -11.49 0.28 -16.33
C ILE A 396 -11.43 -1.07 -17.06
N ARG A 397 -10.26 -1.38 -17.63
CA ARG A 397 -9.91 -2.65 -18.25
C ARG A 397 -8.55 -3.10 -17.76
N SER A 398 -8.21 -4.35 -18.03
CA SER A 398 -6.87 -4.87 -17.80
C SER A 398 -5.82 -4.08 -18.57
N SER A 399 -6.08 -3.71 -19.83
CA SER A 399 -5.20 -2.82 -20.60
C SER A 399 -5.41 -1.35 -20.25
N LEU A 400 -4.37 -0.52 -20.46
CA LEU A 400 -4.56 0.94 -20.49
C LEU A 400 -5.49 1.31 -21.65
N ILE A 401 -6.41 2.24 -21.42
CA ILE A 401 -7.25 2.82 -22.47
C ILE A 401 -6.63 4.14 -22.89
N HIS A 402 -6.21 4.24 -24.15
CA HIS A 402 -6.20 5.51 -24.87
C HIS A 402 -7.59 5.69 -25.45
N ALA A 403 -8.27 6.79 -25.12
CA ALA A 403 -9.56 7.12 -25.69
C ALA A 403 -9.38 7.67 -27.12
N SER A 404 -8.73 6.89 -27.98
CA SER A 404 -8.28 7.25 -29.33
C SER A 404 -9.40 7.80 -30.20
N GLU A 405 -10.60 7.23 -30.15
CA GLU A 405 -11.75 7.73 -30.90
C GLU A 405 -12.20 9.10 -30.37
N THR A 406 -12.22 9.27 -29.05
CA THR A 406 -12.51 10.55 -28.41
C THR A 406 -11.44 11.61 -28.71
N GLU A 407 -10.16 11.23 -28.67
CA GLU A 407 -9.03 12.09 -29.00
C GLU A 407 -9.08 12.56 -30.46
N ASN A 408 -9.31 11.62 -31.39
CA ASN A 408 -9.47 11.92 -32.81
C ASN A 408 -10.70 12.82 -33.03
N PHE A 409 -11.81 12.56 -32.33
CA PHE A 409 -13.01 13.38 -32.40
C PHE A 409 -12.74 14.83 -31.93
N LEU A 410 -11.91 15.03 -30.92
CA LEU A 410 -11.64 16.36 -30.34
C LEU A 410 -10.56 17.16 -31.07
N SER A 411 -9.76 16.53 -31.95
CA SER A 411 -8.67 17.20 -32.67
C SER A 411 -9.19 18.42 -33.43
N ASP A 412 -8.59 19.57 -33.16
CA ASP A 412 -8.87 20.85 -33.81
C ASP A 412 -10.30 21.38 -33.63
N LYS A 413 -11.06 20.85 -32.65
CA LYS A 413 -12.42 21.29 -32.30
C LYS A 413 -12.48 22.21 -31.08
N CYS A 414 -13.57 22.97 -30.99
CA CYS A 414 -13.84 23.88 -29.89
C CYS A 414 -14.58 23.16 -28.75
N LEU A 415 -13.97 23.07 -27.58
CA LEU A 415 -14.51 22.33 -26.43
C LEU A 415 -15.60 23.11 -25.69
N ASP A 416 -15.66 24.43 -25.88
CA ASP A 416 -16.70 25.31 -25.36
C ASP A 416 -18.01 25.29 -26.17
N ASP A 417 -18.08 24.51 -27.26
CA ASP A 417 -19.32 24.21 -27.99
C ASP A 417 -20.07 23.03 -27.35
N GLU A 418 -21.33 23.25 -26.98
CA GLU A 418 -22.16 22.23 -26.30
C GLU A 418 -22.34 20.95 -27.13
N LYS A 419 -22.49 21.06 -28.47
CA LYS A 419 -22.66 19.89 -29.35
C LYS A 419 -21.37 19.09 -29.43
N ILE A 420 -20.22 19.77 -29.51
CA ILE A 420 -18.91 19.11 -29.50
C ILE A 420 -18.68 18.42 -28.15
N PHE A 421 -18.94 19.10 -27.05
CA PHE A 421 -18.78 18.53 -25.71
C PHE A 421 -19.68 17.29 -25.49
N ARG A 422 -20.97 17.36 -25.83
CA ARG A 422 -21.89 16.22 -25.75
C ARG A 422 -21.49 15.08 -26.69
N GLY A 423 -21.02 15.42 -27.90
CA GLY A 423 -20.49 14.45 -28.85
C GLY A 423 -19.31 13.68 -28.27
N ALA A 424 -18.35 14.40 -27.65
CA ALA A 424 -17.19 13.79 -27.01
C ALA A 424 -17.59 12.85 -25.85
N LEU A 425 -18.57 13.21 -25.03
CA LEU A 425 -19.07 12.33 -23.96
C LEU A 425 -19.67 11.03 -24.49
N ASN A 426 -20.41 11.09 -25.60
CA ASN A 426 -21.05 9.92 -26.21
C ASN A 426 -20.01 8.99 -26.85
N VAL A 427 -19.03 9.56 -27.58
CA VAL A 427 -17.91 8.79 -28.14
C VAL A 427 -17.13 8.11 -27.00
N LEU A 428 -16.81 8.85 -25.94
CA LEU A 428 -16.09 8.33 -24.79
C LEU A 428 -16.85 7.17 -24.12
N GLU A 429 -18.16 7.31 -23.92
CA GLU A 429 -18.97 6.25 -23.28
C GLU A 429 -18.90 4.91 -24.01
N GLN A 430 -18.95 4.97 -25.34
CA GLN A 430 -18.90 3.80 -26.22
C GLN A 430 -17.51 3.16 -26.25
N GLU A 431 -16.47 3.95 -26.04
CA GLU A 431 -15.07 3.53 -26.11
C GLU A 431 -14.59 2.85 -24.82
N LEU A 432 -15.13 3.19 -23.65
CA LEU A 432 -14.59 2.74 -22.36
C LEU A 432 -14.72 1.22 -22.11
N CYS A 433 -15.77 0.55 -22.62
CA CYS A 433 -16.18 -0.85 -22.34
C CYS A 433 -15.51 -1.51 -21.11
N PRO A 434 -15.98 -1.24 -19.88
CA PRO A 434 -15.39 -1.78 -18.66
C PRO A 434 -15.39 -3.32 -18.63
N GLU A 435 -14.34 -3.91 -18.07
CA GLU A 435 -14.27 -5.35 -17.78
C GLU A 435 -14.93 -5.65 -16.43
N GLU A 436 -15.85 -6.62 -16.42
CA GLU A 436 -16.46 -7.05 -15.17
C GLU A 436 -15.47 -7.87 -14.32
N HIS A 437 -15.29 -7.44 -13.08
CA HIS A 437 -14.47 -8.17 -12.11
C HIS A 437 -15.07 -8.03 -10.72
N LEU A 438 -15.10 -9.12 -9.94
CA LEU A 438 -15.77 -9.18 -8.63
C LEU A 438 -15.25 -8.15 -7.61
N LEU A 439 -13.99 -7.72 -7.76
CA LEU A 439 -13.36 -6.74 -6.88
C LEU A 439 -13.45 -5.30 -7.40
N ASN A 440 -13.92 -5.10 -8.63
CA ASN A 440 -14.07 -3.78 -9.23
C ASN A 440 -15.45 -3.20 -8.92
N PRO A 441 -15.59 -1.87 -8.92
CA PRO A 441 -16.90 -1.23 -8.96
C PRO A 441 -17.70 -1.65 -10.20
N ASP A 442 -19.02 -1.50 -10.13
CA ASP A 442 -19.92 -1.80 -11.24
C ASP A 442 -19.57 -1.00 -12.51
N SER A 443 -19.76 -1.60 -13.69
CA SER A 443 -19.42 -1.01 -14.99
C SER A 443 -20.05 0.37 -15.22
N ASP A 444 -21.30 0.57 -14.81
CA ASP A 444 -22.00 1.85 -14.93
C ASP A 444 -21.37 2.93 -14.05
N TYR A 445 -20.91 2.57 -12.85
CA TYR A 445 -20.16 3.48 -11.99
C TYR A 445 -18.84 3.89 -12.66
N LEU A 446 -18.11 2.94 -13.24
CA LEU A 446 -16.83 3.22 -13.90
C LEU A 446 -16.99 4.17 -15.09
N LYS A 447 -18.02 3.95 -15.94
CA LYS A 447 -18.33 4.84 -17.07
C LYS A 447 -18.70 6.25 -16.60
N CYS A 448 -19.59 6.34 -15.61
CA CYS A 448 -20.03 7.62 -15.05
C CYS A 448 -18.86 8.41 -14.46
N VAL A 449 -17.96 7.74 -13.72
CA VAL A 449 -16.76 8.38 -13.19
C VAL A 449 -15.84 8.86 -14.31
N ALA A 450 -15.56 8.05 -15.33
CA ALA A 450 -14.70 8.44 -16.45
C ALA A 450 -15.24 9.66 -17.21
N GLN A 451 -16.54 9.70 -17.51
CA GLN A 451 -17.21 10.87 -18.10
C GLN A 451 -17.15 12.09 -17.16
N GLY A 452 -17.34 11.88 -15.85
CA GLY A 452 -17.19 12.94 -14.85
C GLY A 452 -15.78 13.53 -14.79
N LEU A 453 -14.74 12.69 -14.91
CA LEU A 453 -13.34 13.13 -14.95
C LEU A 453 -13.05 13.94 -16.23
N PHE A 454 -13.56 13.49 -17.38
CA PHE A 454 -13.48 14.27 -18.62
C PHE A 454 -14.21 15.61 -18.50
N TYR A 455 -15.39 15.63 -17.85
CA TYR A 455 -16.09 16.88 -17.57
C TYR A 455 -15.28 17.84 -16.69
N LYS A 456 -14.62 17.34 -15.63
CA LYS A 456 -13.70 18.16 -14.81
C LYS A 456 -12.55 18.74 -15.62
N PHE A 457 -11.97 17.95 -16.53
CA PHE A 457 -10.94 18.42 -17.44
C PHE A 457 -11.49 19.50 -18.38
N ALA A 458 -12.66 19.29 -18.98
CA ALA A 458 -13.31 20.26 -19.84
C ALA A 458 -13.58 21.59 -19.12
N LEU A 459 -14.08 21.56 -17.88
CA LEU A 459 -14.26 22.78 -17.07
C LEU A 459 -12.93 23.50 -16.80
N THR A 460 -11.85 22.76 -16.57
CA THR A 460 -10.50 23.34 -16.42
C THR A 460 -10.07 24.04 -17.70
N VAL A 461 -10.30 23.41 -18.85
CA VAL A 461 -9.99 23.97 -20.18
C VAL A 461 -10.84 25.20 -20.45
N ILE A 462 -12.13 25.19 -20.12
CA ILE A 462 -13.02 26.35 -20.30
C ILE A 462 -12.60 27.51 -19.39
N GLY A 463 -12.23 27.23 -18.14
CA GLY A 463 -11.75 28.21 -17.18
C GLY A 463 -12.82 29.25 -16.83
N GLU A 464 -12.45 30.53 -16.85
CA GLU A 464 -13.32 31.64 -16.44
C GLU A 464 -14.55 31.87 -17.33
N LYS A 465 -14.58 31.32 -18.56
CA LYS A 465 -15.79 31.33 -19.40
C LYS A 465 -16.92 30.46 -18.83
N SER A 466 -16.62 29.56 -17.90
CA SER A 466 -17.64 28.73 -17.24
C SER A 466 -18.50 29.56 -16.27
N SER A 467 -19.77 29.17 -16.12
CA SER A 467 -20.66 29.83 -15.17
C SER A 467 -20.17 29.67 -13.74
N SER A 468 -20.45 30.66 -12.88
CA SER A 468 -20.05 30.65 -11.46
C SER A 468 -20.49 29.38 -10.72
N PHE A 469 -21.66 28.85 -11.06
CA PHE A 469 -22.20 27.61 -10.51
C PHE A 469 -21.34 26.37 -10.80
N LEU A 470 -20.63 26.34 -11.94
CA LEU A 470 -19.86 25.18 -12.39
C LEU A 470 -18.38 25.23 -12.02
N LYS A 471 -17.86 26.39 -11.59
CA LYS A 471 -16.42 26.58 -11.33
C LYS A 471 -15.84 25.57 -10.34
N SER A 472 -16.59 25.23 -9.29
CA SER A 472 -16.16 24.25 -8.28
C SER A 472 -15.92 22.85 -8.86
N GLY A 473 -16.58 22.50 -9.97
CA GLY A 473 -16.41 21.22 -10.65
C GLY A 473 -15.01 21.00 -11.24
N ALA A 474 -14.28 22.07 -11.58
CA ALA A 474 -12.92 21.97 -12.14
C ALA A 474 -11.86 21.61 -11.09
N HIS A 475 -12.14 21.84 -9.81
CA HIS A 475 -11.17 21.66 -8.74
C HIS A 475 -11.18 20.23 -8.17
N ASN A 476 -10.05 19.83 -7.63
CA ASN A 476 -9.93 18.59 -6.87
C ASN A 476 -10.47 18.82 -5.46
N LEU A 477 -11.06 17.77 -4.87
CA LEU A 477 -11.39 17.79 -3.46
C LEU A 477 -10.10 17.63 -2.66
N GLU A 478 -9.71 18.67 -1.94
CA GLU A 478 -8.55 18.67 -1.05
C GLU A 478 -9.01 18.69 0.40
N ARG A 479 -8.28 17.98 1.26
CA ARG A 479 -8.54 17.94 2.69
C ARG A 479 -7.62 18.93 3.38
N ASP A 480 -8.18 19.78 4.22
CA ASP A 480 -7.43 20.67 5.10
C ASP A 480 -6.66 19.89 6.18
N ILE A 481 -5.69 20.56 6.82
CA ILE A 481 -4.96 20.03 7.97
C ILE A 481 -5.95 19.71 9.10
N MET A 482 -5.81 18.54 9.70
CA MET A 482 -6.68 18.08 10.78
C MET A 482 -6.54 18.97 12.02
N VAL A 483 -7.65 19.42 12.57
CA VAL A 483 -7.72 20.13 13.85
C VAL A 483 -8.69 19.39 14.76
N GLY A 484 -8.36 19.27 16.04
CA GLY A 484 -9.21 18.63 17.04
C GLY A 484 -9.23 19.43 18.33
N LYS A 485 -10.40 19.45 19.00
CA LYS A 485 -10.56 19.98 20.36
C LYS A 485 -11.26 18.91 21.21
N GLN A 486 -10.80 18.72 22.44
CA GLN A 486 -11.42 17.85 23.43
C GLN A 486 -11.67 18.68 24.69
N ASP A 487 -12.86 18.53 25.27
CA ASP A 487 -13.30 19.23 26.48
C ASP A 487 -13.91 18.21 27.44
N TYR A 488 -13.53 18.27 28.72
CA TYR A 488 -14.01 17.39 29.77
C TYR A 488 -13.75 18.01 31.14
N ASP A 489 -14.64 17.74 32.09
CA ASP A 489 -14.49 18.19 33.48
C ASP A 489 -13.59 17.22 34.26
N THR A 490 -12.77 17.76 35.16
CA THR A 490 -11.98 16.99 36.12
C THR A 490 -11.94 17.73 37.46
N ASP A 491 -11.95 16.99 38.56
CA ASP A 491 -11.93 17.55 39.92
C ASP A 491 -10.75 16.96 40.69
N SER A 492 -9.81 17.82 41.10
CA SER A 492 -8.62 17.40 41.85
C SER A 492 -8.93 16.75 43.19
N LYS A 493 -10.15 16.93 43.73
CA LYS A 493 -10.62 16.23 44.94
C LYS A 493 -10.97 14.76 44.68
N GLU A 494 -11.34 14.41 43.45
CA GLU A 494 -11.71 13.05 43.01
C GLU A 494 -10.54 12.32 42.33
N TRP A 495 -9.36 12.95 42.26
CA TRP A 495 -8.17 12.31 41.68
C TRP A 495 -7.71 11.14 42.55
N PRO A 496 -7.40 9.97 41.95
CA PRO A 496 -7.14 9.76 40.52
C PRO A 496 -8.33 9.29 39.66
N VAL A 497 -9.56 9.21 40.19
CA VAL A 497 -10.71 8.59 39.50
C VAL A 497 -11.06 9.28 38.19
N ASN A 498 -11.14 10.62 38.19
CA ASN A 498 -11.41 11.42 36.98
C ASN A 498 -10.16 12.19 36.49
N GLN A 499 -8.97 11.84 37.00
CA GLN A 499 -7.73 12.45 36.54
C GLN A 499 -7.41 11.91 35.13
N PRO A 500 -7.11 12.78 34.14
CA PRO A 500 -6.70 12.36 32.80
C PRO A 500 -5.26 11.82 32.84
N THR A 501 -5.13 10.59 33.31
CA THR A 501 -3.85 9.89 33.43
C THR A 501 -3.47 9.20 32.13
N ILE A 502 -2.17 9.14 31.87
CA ILE A 502 -1.64 8.38 30.74
C ILE A 502 -1.87 6.88 30.97
N LYS A 503 -2.07 6.11 29.90
CA LYS A 503 -2.10 4.65 30.01
C LYS A 503 -0.77 4.13 30.54
N ILE A 504 -0.82 3.22 31.53
CA ILE A 504 0.35 2.66 32.24
C ILE A 504 1.39 2.11 31.25
N GLU A 505 0.96 1.35 30.25
CA GLU A 505 1.85 0.72 29.26
C GLU A 505 2.21 1.62 28.08
N ALA A 506 1.69 2.85 27.99
CA ALA A 506 1.83 3.69 26.79
C ALA A 506 3.30 3.90 26.38
N ARG A 507 4.18 4.17 27.35
CA ARG A 507 5.62 4.36 27.08
C ARG A 507 6.29 3.08 26.58
N ALA A 508 6.00 1.95 27.23
CA ALA A 508 6.50 0.63 26.81
C ALA A 508 5.99 0.25 25.40
N GLN A 509 4.76 0.62 25.06
CA GLN A 509 4.21 0.42 23.71
C GLN A 509 4.91 1.30 22.68
N CYS A 510 5.24 2.55 23.02
CA CYS A 510 5.91 3.47 22.12
C CYS A 510 7.41 3.17 21.96
N SER A 511 8.03 2.45 22.90
CA SER A 511 9.43 2.01 22.83
C SER A 511 9.64 0.58 22.31
N GLY A 512 8.56 -0.17 22.06
CA GLY A 512 8.64 -1.58 21.66
C GLY A 512 8.93 -2.56 22.80
N GLU A 513 8.90 -2.11 24.06
CA GLU A 513 9.11 -2.96 25.25
C GLU A 513 7.87 -3.75 25.66
N ALA A 514 6.68 -3.33 25.23
CA ALA A 514 5.44 -4.07 25.46
C ALA A 514 5.45 -5.37 24.64
N LYS A 515 5.35 -6.52 25.33
CA LYS A 515 5.38 -7.85 24.70
C LYS A 515 3.98 -8.31 24.32
N TYR A 516 3.77 -8.60 23.04
CA TYR A 516 2.62 -9.33 22.53
C TYR A 516 2.98 -10.82 22.37
N ILE A 517 2.01 -11.65 22.01
CA ILE A 517 2.19 -13.11 21.96
C ILE A 517 3.31 -13.53 20.98
N ASP A 518 3.41 -12.86 19.83
CA ASP A 518 4.43 -13.17 18.81
C ASP A 518 5.83 -12.61 19.16
N ASP A 519 5.93 -11.79 20.22
CA ASP A 519 7.23 -11.30 20.73
C ASP A 519 7.81 -12.22 21.81
N MET A 520 7.09 -13.27 22.20
CA MET A 520 7.62 -14.27 23.11
C MET A 520 8.80 -15.00 22.46
N PRO A 521 9.93 -15.19 23.17
CA PRO A 521 11.07 -15.92 22.62
C PRO A 521 10.69 -17.33 22.16
N LEU A 522 11.18 -17.72 20.99
CA LEU A 522 11.00 -19.06 20.46
C LEU A 522 11.66 -20.10 21.37
N ARG A 523 11.00 -21.22 21.56
CA ARG A 523 11.59 -22.40 22.21
C ARG A 523 12.28 -23.30 21.18
N ALA A 524 13.32 -24.01 21.59
CA ALA A 524 14.10 -24.87 20.68
C ALA A 524 13.26 -26.02 20.06
N ASP A 525 12.22 -26.47 20.76
CA ASP A 525 11.29 -27.52 20.38
C ASP A 525 9.95 -26.99 19.86
N GLU A 526 9.84 -25.68 19.61
CA GLU A 526 8.62 -25.06 19.11
C GLU A 526 8.31 -25.49 17.66
N LEU A 527 7.05 -25.82 17.40
CA LEU A 527 6.53 -26.10 16.05
C LEU A 527 5.52 -25.04 15.63
N HIS A 528 5.32 -24.91 14.33
CA HIS A 528 4.40 -23.96 13.72
C HIS A 528 3.26 -24.66 13.01
N GLY A 529 2.03 -24.18 13.25
CA GLY A 529 0.81 -24.66 12.61
C GLY A 529 0.36 -23.77 11.45
N ALA A 530 -0.13 -24.37 10.36
CA ALA A 530 -0.82 -23.68 9.28
C ALA A 530 -2.11 -24.43 8.91
N PHE A 531 -3.24 -23.72 8.92
CA PHE A 531 -4.53 -24.33 8.59
C PHE A 531 -4.60 -24.69 7.11
N VAL A 532 -5.18 -25.86 6.85
CA VAL A 532 -5.73 -26.23 5.55
C VAL A 532 -7.18 -25.77 5.55
N LEU A 533 -7.49 -24.80 4.69
CA LEU A 533 -8.81 -24.16 4.62
C LEU A 533 -9.55 -24.60 3.37
N SER A 534 -10.87 -24.70 3.45
CA SER A 534 -11.69 -25.01 2.30
C SER A 534 -11.67 -23.90 1.25
N THR A 535 -11.57 -24.26 -0.03
CA THR A 535 -11.73 -23.35 -1.17
C THR A 535 -13.16 -23.33 -1.72
N MET A 536 -14.03 -24.21 -1.22
CA MET A 536 -15.43 -24.34 -1.64
C MET A 536 -16.37 -24.06 -0.46
N ALA A 537 -17.63 -23.76 -0.77
CA ALA A 537 -18.72 -23.60 0.19
C ALA A 537 -19.89 -24.50 -0.21
N ASN A 538 -20.71 -24.93 0.76
CA ASN A 538 -21.89 -25.77 0.56
C ASN A 538 -21.60 -27.05 -0.26
N CYS A 539 -20.55 -27.78 0.13
CA CYS A 539 -20.15 -29.05 -0.47
C CYS A 539 -19.91 -30.11 0.62
N SER A 540 -19.83 -31.38 0.22
CA SER A 540 -19.29 -32.46 1.06
C SER A 540 -17.82 -32.69 0.71
N ILE A 541 -16.99 -32.98 1.71
CA ILE A 541 -15.61 -33.44 1.54
C ILE A 541 -15.68 -34.85 0.96
N ASP A 542 -15.01 -35.06 -0.16
CA ASP A 542 -14.85 -36.39 -0.73
C ASP A 542 -13.56 -37.05 -0.22
N LYS A 543 -12.42 -36.37 -0.40
CA LYS A 543 -11.12 -36.84 0.10
C LYS A 543 -10.23 -35.65 0.48
N ILE A 544 -9.46 -35.83 1.56
CA ILE A 544 -8.31 -34.98 1.90
C ILE A 544 -7.06 -35.83 1.77
N ASP A 545 -6.09 -35.36 0.99
CA ASP A 545 -4.83 -36.05 0.72
C ASP A 545 -3.65 -35.12 1.07
N ALA A 546 -3.02 -35.40 2.22
CA ALA A 546 -1.86 -34.67 2.71
C ALA A 546 -0.52 -35.35 2.36
N SER A 547 -0.52 -36.41 1.53
CA SER A 547 0.67 -37.24 1.30
C SER A 547 1.86 -36.46 0.75
N GLU A 548 1.63 -35.51 -0.16
CA GLU A 548 2.71 -34.65 -0.70
C GLU A 548 3.21 -33.63 0.32
N ALA A 549 2.31 -33.08 1.14
CA ALA A 549 2.69 -32.18 2.22
C ALA A 549 3.58 -32.90 3.26
N LEU A 550 3.24 -34.14 3.62
CA LEU A 550 3.99 -34.94 4.59
C LEU A 550 5.37 -35.40 4.10
N LYS A 551 5.62 -35.40 2.78
CA LYS A 551 6.96 -35.68 2.22
C LYS A 551 7.90 -34.47 2.30
N MET A 552 7.36 -33.27 2.51
CA MET A 552 8.15 -32.05 2.54
C MET A 552 9.04 -32.03 3.79
N GLU A 553 10.32 -31.72 3.60
CA GLU A 553 11.28 -31.65 4.71
C GLU A 553 10.84 -30.65 5.78
N GLY A 554 10.89 -31.10 7.03
CA GLY A 554 10.53 -30.33 8.21
C GLY A 554 9.04 -30.29 8.54
N VAL A 555 8.18 -30.96 7.76
CA VAL A 555 6.80 -31.23 8.16
C VAL A 555 6.77 -32.38 9.16
N VAL A 556 6.08 -32.18 10.27
CA VAL A 556 6.00 -33.13 11.39
C VAL A 556 4.70 -33.93 11.33
N ALA A 557 3.57 -33.25 11.09
CA ALA A 557 2.25 -33.90 11.10
C ALA A 557 1.20 -33.13 10.29
N PHE A 558 0.14 -33.84 9.93
CA PHE A 558 -1.14 -33.27 9.51
C PHE A 558 -2.21 -33.72 10.51
N LEU A 559 -2.87 -32.76 11.16
CA LEU A 559 -3.94 -33.00 12.12
C LEU A 559 -5.28 -32.68 11.45
N ASP A 560 -6.23 -33.60 11.53
CA ASP A 560 -7.59 -33.44 10.97
C ASP A 560 -8.65 -33.87 12.00
N ALA A 561 -9.91 -33.86 11.58
CA ALA A 561 -11.04 -34.31 12.42
C ALA A 561 -10.84 -35.73 12.98
N LYS A 562 -10.22 -36.63 12.21
CA LYS A 562 -9.98 -38.04 12.63
C LYS A 562 -8.87 -38.15 13.67
N THR A 563 -8.01 -37.13 13.76
CA THR A 563 -6.90 -37.09 14.71
C THR A 563 -7.38 -36.75 16.13
N ILE A 564 -8.51 -36.04 16.27
CA ILE A 564 -9.06 -35.62 17.57
C ILE A 564 -9.89 -36.75 18.19
N LYS A 565 -9.30 -37.48 19.13
CA LYS A 565 -9.96 -38.65 19.79
C LYS A 565 -10.98 -38.28 20.87
N THR A 566 -10.92 -37.07 21.41
CA THR A 566 -11.73 -36.61 22.55
C THR A 566 -13.07 -35.97 22.14
N GLY A 567 -13.36 -35.90 20.84
CA GLY A 567 -14.49 -35.15 20.29
C GLY A 567 -14.03 -33.90 19.52
N ASN A 568 -14.46 -33.77 18.27
CA ASN A 568 -14.06 -32.73 17.32
C ASN A 568 -14.90 -31.45 17.43
N LEU A 569 -15.35 -31.07 18.63
CA LEU A 569 -16.26 -29.94 18.86
C LEU A 569 -15.58 -28.85 19.70
N PHE A 570 -15.77 -27.58 19.34
CA PHE A 570 -15.25 -26.43 20.10
C PHE A 570 -16.34 -25.49 20.63
N VAL A 571 -17.48 -25.37 19.93
CA VAL A 571 -18.67 -24.69 20.45
C VAL A 571 -19.78 -25.72 20.59
N PHE A 572 -20.32 -25.82 21.80
CA PHE A 572 -21.44 -26.71 22.12
C PHE A 572 -22.75 -25.99 21.89
N ALA A 573 -23.69 -26.65 21.20
CA ALA A 573 -25.07 -26.20 21.15
C ALA A 573 -25.63 -26.03 22.58
N HIS A 574 -26.34 -24.92 22.81
CA HIS A 574 -26.89 -24.52 24.11
C HIS A 574 -25.87 -24.30 25.25
N GLY A 575 -24.61 -24.00 24.89
CA GLY A 575 -23.58 -23.52 25.82
C GLY A 575 -23.60 -21.99 26.06
N ALA A 576 -22.50 -21.43 26.57
CA ALA A 576 -22.37 -20.01 26.96
C ALA A 576 -22.61 -18.96 25.85
N PHE A 577 -22.73 -19.39 24.58
CA PHE A 577 -22.91 -18.53 23.42
C PHE A 577 -24.26 -18.71 22.70
N ASP A 578 -25.19 -19.48 23.27
CA ASP A 578 -26.56 -19.66 22.74
C ASP A 578 -26.59 -20.06 21.24
N SER A 579 -25.61 -20.89 20.83
CA SER A 579 -25.60 -21.52 19.50
C SER A 579 -26.59 -22.69 19.49
N GLU A 580 -27.39 -22.83 18.44
CA GLU A 580 -28.28 -23.99 18.24
C GLU A 580 -27.59 -25.16 17.53
N THR A 581 -26.35 -24.98 17.06
CA THR A 581 -25.57 -26.02 16.36
C THR A 581 -24.17 -26.17 16.93
N ASP A 582 -23.71 -27.42 17.01
CA ASP A 582 -22.33 -27.72 17.35
C ASP A 582 -21.38 -27.24 16.25
N GLU A 583 -20.27 -26.60 16.63
CA GLU A 583 -19.20 -26.24 15.69
C GLU A 583 -17.99 -27.17 15.83
N GLU A 584 -17.59 -27.73 14.69
CA GLU A 584 -16.43 -28.60 14.62
C GLU A 584 -15.10 -27.82 14.59
N VAL A 585 -14.05 -28.37 15.21
CA VAL A 585 -12.69 -27.82 15.12
C VAL A 585 -12.17 -27.91 13.68
N PHE A 586 -12.29 -29.10 13.09
CA PHE A 586 -12.02 -29.37 11.68
C PHE A 586 -13.25 -29.99 11.04
N SER A 587 -13.69 -29.51 9.88
CA SER A 587 -14.85 -30.10 9.20
C SER A 587 -14.60 -31.58 8.91
N SER A 588 -15.46 -32.45 9.44
CA SER A 588 -15.34 -33.92 9.30
C SER A 588 -16.04 -34.47 8.05
N GLY A 589 -16.91 -33.67 7.43
CA GLY A 589 -17.72 -34.11 6.29
C GLY A 589 -18.29 -32.98 5.46
N LYS A 590 -19.16 -32.14 6.01
CA LYS A 590 -19.80 -31.06 5.25
C LYS A 590 -19.06 -29.74 5.43
N VAL A 591 -18.74 -29.10 4.31
CA VAL A 591 -18.21 -27.74 4.26
C VAL A 591 -19.34 -26.75 4.05
N LEU A 592 -19.50 -25.84 5.01
CA LEU A 592 -20.57 -24.85 5.05
C LEU A 592 -20.17 -23.56 4.33
N TYR A 593 -18.92 -23.13 4.47
CA TYR A 593 -18.42 -21.87 3.91
C TYR A 593 -16.97 -21.98 3.42
N SER A 594 -16.61 -21.11 2.47
CA SER A 594 -15.23 -20.99 2.00
C SER A 594 -14.37 -20.43 3.13
N GLY A 595 -13.20 -21.02 3.35
CA GLY A 595 -12.32 -20.70 4.46
C GLY A 595 -12.57 -21.51 5.73
N GLN A 596 -13.50 -22.46 5.74
CA GLN A 596 -13.68 -23.36 6.88
C GLN A 596 -12.44 -24.24 7.10
N SER A 597 -12.05 -24.45 8.36
CA SER A 597 -10.91 -25.29 8.74
C SER A 597 -11.16 -26.76 8.41
N LEU A 598 -10.23 -27.38 7.69
CA LEU A 598 -10.27 -28.80 7.32
C LEU A 598 -9.20 -29.63 8.04
N GLY A 599 -8.12 -28.97 8.45
CA GLY A 599 -7.01 -29.59 9.17
C GLY A 599 -5.90 -28.58 9.45
N LEU A 600 -4.82 -29.04 10.06
CA LEU A 600 -3.65 -28.25 10.43
C LEU A 600 -2.37 -28.99 10.06
N ILE A 601 -1.53 -28.37 9.24
CA ILE A 601 -0.15 -28.82 9.04
C ILE A 601 0.72 -28.29 10.17
N VAL A 602 1.57 -29.13 10.72
CA VAL A 602 2.56 -28.78 11.74
C VAL A 602 3.97 -28.99 11.19
N ALA A 603 4.84 -28.00 11.29
CA ALA A 603 6.22 -28.04 10.77
C ALA A 603 7.21 -27.28 11.67
N HIS A 604 8.52 -27.44 11.44
CA HIS A 604 9.58 -26.76 12.21
C HIS A 604 9.66 -25.25 11.99
N THR A 605 9.17 -24.74 10.85
CA THR A 605 9.10 -23.30 10.60
C THR A 605 7.74 -22.89 10.07
N GLN A 606 7.36 -21.63 10.33
CA GLN A 606 6.11 -21.05 9.81
C GLN A 606 6.05 -21.13 8.27
N SER A 607 7.18 -20.91 7.58
CA SER A 607 7.25 -20.97 6.12
C SER A 607 6.97 -22.37 5.59
N GLN A 608 7.61 -23.40 6.18
CA GLN A 608 7.37 -24.80 5.81
C GLN A 608 5.90 -25.17 6.05
N ALA A 609 5.33 -24.84 7.21
CA ALA A 609 3.93 -25.14 7.50
C ALA A 609 2.99 -24.51 6.46
N ALA A 610 3.19 -23.21 6.15
CA ALA A 610 2.37 -22.49 5.18
C ALA A 610 2.53 -23.01 3.73
N GLN A 611 3.72 -23.47 3.34
CA GLN A 611 3.96 -24.07 2.03
C GLN A 611 3.34 -25.47 1.94
N ALA A 612 3.56 -26.31 2.94
CA ALA A 612 3.01 -27.66 3.02
C ALA A 612 1.48 -27.66 3.08
N ALA A 613 0.85 -26.70 3.78
CA ALA A 613 -0.60 -26.54 3.78
C ALA A 613 -1.20 -26.33 2.37
N LYS A 614 -0.46 -25.69 1.46
CA LYS A 614 -0.89 -25.51 0.05
C LYS A 614 -0.73 -26.78 -0.78
N LEU A 615 0.05 -27.76 -0.33
CA LEU A 615 0.26 -29.04 -1.01
C LEU A 615 -0.83 -30.07 -0.66
N VAL A 616 -1.62 -29.82 0.40
CA VAL A 616 -2.75 -30.69 0.76
C VAL A 616 -3.84 -30.57 -0.28
N ARG A 617 -4.19 -31.71 -0.91
CA ARG A 617 -5.22 -31.75 -1.94
C ARG A 617 -6.55 -32.14 -1.33
N VAL A 618 -7.58 -31.35 -1.61
CA VAL A 618 -8.94 -31.60 -1.14
C VAL A 618 -9.87 -31.76 -2.35
N SER A 619 -10.58 -32.88 -2.44
CA SER A 619 -11.66 -33.07 -3.39
C SER A 619 -13.01 -32.92 -2.69
N TYR A 620 -13.96 -32.36 -3.43
CA TYR A 620 -15.32 -32.07 -2.96
C TYR A 620 -16.35 -32.78 -3.84
N LYS A 621 -17.49 -33.12 -3.27
CA LYS A 621 -18.66 -33.68 -3.95
C LYS A 621 -19.93 -33.01 -3.44
N ASP A 622 -21.06 -33.28 -4.12
CA ASP A 622 -22.38 -32.78 -3.76
C ASP A 622 -22.42 -31.24 -3.61
N CYS A 623 -21.62 -30.53 -4.39
CA CYS A 623 -21.50 -29.09 -4.32
C CYS A 623 -22.78 -28.41 -4.82
N GLN A 624 -23.31 -27.54 -3.97
CA GLN A 624 -24.50 -26.74 -4.26
C GLN A 624 -24.14 -25.27 -4.42
N ILE A 625 -25.02 -24.52 -5.08
CA ILE A 625 -24.86 -23.07 -5.20
C ILE A 625 -24.85 -22.46 -3.79
N PRO A 626 -23.82 -21.68 -3.42
CA PRO A 626 -23.76 -21.05 -2.11
C PRO A 626 -24.79 -19.92 -2.01
N VAL A 627 -25.41 -19.80 -0.83
CA VAL A 627 -26.36 -18.74 -0.52
C VAL A 627 -25.58 -17.53 0.00
N LEU A 628 -25.42 -16.49 -0.82
CA LEU A 628 -24.55 -15.33 -0.53
C LEU A 628 -25.31 -14.08 -0.07
N LYS A 629 -26.61 -13.97 -0.39
CA LYS A 629 -27.44 -12.80 -0.10
C LYS A 629 -28.56 -13.18 0.86
N ILE A 630 -28.89 -12.27 1.77
CA ILE A 630 -30.02 -12.43 2.71
C ILE A 630 -31.32 -12.75 1.97
N LYS A 631 -31.61 -12.05 0.85
CA LYS A 631 -32.79 -12.30 0.01
C LYS A 631 -32.87 -13.74 -0.52
N ASP A 632 -31.73 -14.36 -0.80
CA ASP A 632 -31.68 -15.74 -1.26
C ASP A 632 -31.80 -16.70 -0.07
N ALA A 633 -31.20 -16.37 1.09
CA ALA A 633 -31.38 -17.13 2.33
C ALA A 633 -32.85 -17.18 2.78
N MET A 634 -33.61 -16.10 2.62
CA MET A 634 -35.04 -16.05 2.94
C MET A 634 -35.90 -16.99 2.08
N LYS A 635 -35.41 -17.43 0.90
CA LYS A 635 -36.09 -18.44 0.07
C LYS A 635 -35.89 -19.86 0.59
N HIS A 636 -35.06 -20.03 1.60
CA HIS A 636 -34.73 -21.28 2.28
C HIS A 636 -35.21 -21.19 3.73
N PRO A 637 -36.50 -21.45 4.02
CA PRO A 637 -37.06 -21.35 5.37
C PRO A 637 -36.30 -22.22 6.37
N GLU A 638 -35.77 -23.37 5.92
CA GLU A 638 -34.93 -24.27 6.70
C GLU A 638 -33.59 -23.65 7.16
N ARG A 639 -33.17 -22.54 6.52
CA ARG A 639 -31.97 -21.76 6.87
C ARG A 639 -32.30 -20.47 7.60
N THR A 640 -33.58 -20.16 7.77
CA THR A 640 -34.04 -18.98 8.50
C THR A 640 -34.18 -19.37 9.97
N MET A 641 -33.23 -18.97 10.81
CA MET A 641 -33.29 -19.28 12.24
C MET A 641 -34.48 -18.56 12.87
N ILE A 642 -35.45 -19.33 13.37
CA ILE A 642 -36.41 -18.86 14.35
C ILE A 642 -35.75 -19.17 15.69
N HIS A 643 -35.26 -18.15 16.40
CA HIS A 643 -34.65 -18.34 17.72
C HIS A 643 -35.51 -19.27 18.59
N ALA A 644 -34.89 -20.24 19.27
CA ALA A 644 -35.57 -21.14 20.21
C ALA A 644 -36.38 -20.42 21.31
N ALA A 645 -36.13 -19.13 21.53
CA ALA A 645 -36.90 -18.24 22.43
C ALA A 645 -38.25 -17.76 21.86
N GLY A 646 -38.63 -18.16 20.63
CA GLY A 646 -39.85 -17.74 19.95
C GLY A 646 -39.58 -16.78 18.77
N PRO A 647 -40.62 -16.32 18.05
CA PRO A 647 -40.46 -15.27 17.04
C PRO A 647 -39.72 -14.07 17.65
N PRO A 648 -38.97 -13.27 16.86
CA PRO A 648 -38.26 -12.10 17.38
C PRO A 648 -39.21 -11.32 18.27
N ASN A 649 -38.74 -10.82 19.43
CA ASN A 649 -39.52 -9.95 20.29
C ASN A 649 -39.98 -8.75 19.45
N VAL A 650 -41.16 -8.85 18.84
CA VAL A 650 -41.76 -7.78 18.05
C VAL A 650 -42.25 -6.77 19.06
N PHE A 651 -41.49 -5.69 19.21
CA PHE A 651 -41.91 -4.55 20.02
C PHE A 651 -42.79 -3.64 19.15
N ASP A 652 -44.06 -3.99 19.02
CA ASP A 652 -45.05 -3.14 18.37
C ASP A 652 -45.46 -2.02 19.32
N VAL A 653 -45.13 -0.77 18.98
CA VAL A 653 -45.54 0.43 19.72
C VAL A 653 -46.39 1.32 18.80
N GLY A 654 -47.70 1.37 19.04
CA GLY A 654 -48.66 2.18 18.26
C GLY A 654 -49.36 1.42 17.12
N ASP A 655 -50.08 2.14 16.24
CA ASP A 655 -50.73 1.56 15.05
C ASP A 655 -49.83 1.65 13.82
N VAL A 656 -49.11 0.56 13.56
CA VAL A 656 -48.12 0.45 12.48
C VAL A 656 -48.76 0.07 11.13
N LYS A 657 -50.07 -0.23 11.08
CA LYS A 657 -50.75 -0.69 9.85
C LYS A 657 -50.90 0.40 8.77
N GLY A 658 -50.64 1.67 9.12
CA GLY A 658 -50.80 2.83 8.23
C GLY A 658 -49.51 3.42 7.63
N VAL A 659 -48.31 2.88 7.91
CA VAL A 659 -47.05 3.56 7.57
C VAL A 659 -46.21 2.75 6.56
N PHE A 660 -45.73 3.43 5.52
CA PHE A 660 -44.96 2.84 4.40
C PHE A 660 -43.65 2.18 4.85
N PHE A 661 -43.41 0.95 4.41
CA PHE A 661 -42.12 0.27 4.59
C PHE A 661 -41.11 0.71 3.53
N ARG A 662 -39.94 1.20 3.98
CA ARG A 662 -38.73 1.36 3.15
C ARG A 662 -37.66 0.39 3.65
N HIS A 663 -36.91 -0.20 2.72
CA HIS A 663 -35.85 -1.15 3.04
C HIS A 663 -34.49 -0.44 3.02
N CYS A 664 -33.62 -0.74 3.99
CA CYS A 664 -32.23 -0.30 4.04
C CYS A 664 -31.33 -1.52 4.24
N ASN A 665 -30.24 -1.62 3.49
CA ASN A 665 -29.24 -2.67 3.67
C ASN A 665 -28.01 -2.08 4.37
N LEU A 666 -27.68 -2.58 5.56
CA LEU A 666 -26.42 -2.30 6.23
C LEU A 666 -25.46 -3.46 5.98
N ARG A 667 -24.26 -3.17 5.45
CA ARG A 667 -23.23 -4.20 5.23
C ARG A 667 -22.42 -4.43 6.50
N TRP A 668 -21.89 -5.65 6.65
CA TRP A 668 -21.06 -6.07 7.77
C TRP A 668 -19.75 -5.27 7.87
N LEU A 669 -19.30 -5.05 9.10
CA LEU A 669 -18.01 -4.44 9.42
C LEU A 669 -16.99 -5.55 9.72
N ASN A 670 -15.86 -5.57 9.00
CA ASN A 670 -14.73 -6.38 9.46
C ASN A 670 -14.05 -5.65 10.63
N TRP A 671 -13.87 -6.35 11.75
CA TRP A 671 -13.31 -5.76 12.95
C TRP A 671 -11.88 -5.22 12.71
N LEU A 672 -11.15 -5.78 11.74
CA LEU A 672 -9.78 -5.39 11.35
C LEU A 672 -8.92 -5.05 12.58
N PHE A 673 -8.93 -5.94 13.58
CA PHE A 673 -8.09 -5.79 14.76
C PHE A 673 -6.63 -5.93 14.34
N ILE A 674 -5.84 -4.88 14.54
CA ILE A 674 -4.38 -4.94 14.36
C ILE A 674 -3.76 -5.99 15.32
N ALA A 675 -4.42 -6.24 16.45
CA ALA A 675 -3.98 -7.16 17.48
C ALA A 675 -4.46 -8.63 17.32
N LEU A 676 -5.47 -8.96 16.50
CA LEU A 676 -5.98 -10.33 16.40
C LEU A 676 -5.46 -11.04 15.14
N SER A 677 -4.17 -11.38 15.18
CA SER A 677 -3.70 -12.68 14.65
C SER A 677 -3.77 -13.78 15.74
N LEU A 678 -4.52 -13.51 16.82
CA LEU A 678 -4.47 -14.17 18.13
C LEU A 678 -5.47 -15.32 18.31
N VAL A 679 -5.64 -16.19 17.31
CA VAL A 679 -6.41 -17.44 17.49
C VAL A 679 -5.54 -18.70 17.29
N ASN A 680 -4.22 -18.58 17.12
CA ASN A 680 -3.36 -19.72 16.75
C ASN A 680 -2.45 -20.29 17.86
N ARG A 681 -2.72 -20.06 19.15
CA ARG A 681 -2.01 -20.77 20.23
C ARG A 681 -2.95 -21.18 21.36
N TRP A 682 -3.91 -22.05 21.04
CA TRP A 682 -4.49 -22.96 22.03
C TRP A 682 -4.47 -24.36 21.42
N PHE A 683 -4.22 -25.35 22.28
CA PHE A 683 -3.91 -26.76 22.00
C PHE A 683 -2.42 -27.07 21.77
N LEU A 684 -1.71 -27.36 22.86
CA LEU A 684 -1.06 -28.66 23.08
C LEU A 684 -0.52 -28.70 24.52
N SER A 685 -1.38 -29.12 25.45
CA SER A 685 -0.97 -29.78 26.69
C SER A 685 -2.00 -30.88 27.01
N ILE A 686 -1.95 -31.97 26.25
CA ILE A 686 -2.33 -33.32 26.68
C ILE A 686 -1.30 -34.27 26.10
#